data_AF-A0A7X8W1B5-F1
#
_entry.id   AF-A0A7X8W1B5-F1
#
_cell.length_a   1.000
_cell.length_b   1.000
_cell.length_c   1.000
_cell.angle_alpha   90.00
_cell.angle_beta   90.00
_cell.angle_gamma   90.00
#
_symmetry.space_group_name_H-M   'P 1'
#
loop_
_entity.id
_entity.type
_entity.pdbx_description
1 polymer ?
#
loop_
_entity_poly.entity_id
_entity_poly.type
_entity_poly.pdbx_seq_one_letter_code
_entity_poly.pdbx_strand_id
1 'polypeptide(L)'
;MLSNSLLKFAASEHWQVYKNDACVFGTVNGYCITASTNEAITTFYVPVAGIAPENLIELTVWLEKTRFPLILVNYEMTDNFMAIRAKDTAFSGTASQMKRFLNILTDKLNKLDIDSEACAICGLPSDQRALYVGLFCHIHGDCIHKVGIDFTNPERDVHNLSISEAELLILNDDADAPATGTDVIPPLPITDKSDPSSSISDDQNQNDDYSDVSATCEDEDMPESIPKERLVKLAEPFMLYEEVFLEDLAALIAIPSVQGENEEGAPFGQEPKRALETFLSIAKRMGFHTVNVDNVAGYVEIGVGDEMVACVCHLDVVPAGSGWKHDPWELNRDGDTLSGRGVMDNKGPALACLYAMKALREDDSFFPKRRIRLIVGINEESGSQCLAHYGNVEEIPVGGFTADACFPAIYAEKGIARLKLTMKRNTEDAIKEASAGHAVNMVPGSCEVLLKDNTSISYQGQMAHASRPEDGLNAIALAMDTLAESFEEDGREDTFVAFFNVVIGQETDGQSIGLAFCDETGATTVNAGILSIDEKEASVSLDIRYPAHFDYEEAKERVANIVKPYGVEAVWESHTPPLYLPKASPLIQTLTDTYTDLTGTSGEALATGGGTYARALSNICAFGPAFPGQPDVSHQANEHVEITELLAGASLYQEALKRLANQE
;
A
#
# COMPACT_ATOMS: atom_id res chain seq x y z
N MET A 1 6.26 21.38 21.14
CA MET A 1 7.71 21.60 21.32
C MET A 1 8.31 21.77 19.94
N LEU A 2 9.32 22.66 19.78
CA LEU A 2 10.07 22.79 18.53
C LEU A 2 10.75 21.47 18.16
N SER A 3 10.90 21.19 16.87
CA SER A 3 11.67 20.02 16.43
C SER A 3 13.17 20.22 16.66
N ASN A 4 13.87 19.10 16.87
CA ASN A 4 15.33 19.09 17.00
C ASN A 4 16.02 19.73 15.78
N SER A 5 15.44 19.57 14.59
CA SER A 5 15.87 20.17 13.33
C SER A 5 15.88 21.69 13.40
N LEU A 6 14.76 22.29 13.82
CA LEU A 6 14.60 23.73 13.89
C LEU A 6 15.46 24.34 15.02
N LEU A 7 15.65 23.63 16.12
CA LEU A 7 16.56 24.03 17.20
C LEU A 7 18.04 24.03 16.75
N LYS A 8 18.47 23.02 15.98
CA LYS A 8 19.82 22.96 15.39
C LYS A 8 20.04 24.10 14.40
N PHE A 9 19.06 24.36 13.53
CA PHE A 9 19.10 25.49 12.60
C PHE A 9 19.24 26.82 13.36
N ALA A 10 18.37 27.07 14.35
CA ALA A 10 18.40 28.29 15.13
C ALA A 10 19.75 28.51 15.83
N ALA A 11 20.34 27.46 16.39
CA ALA A 11 21.67 27.53 16.98
C ALA A 11 22.76 27.88 15.94
N SER A 12 22.69 27.30 14.74
CA SER A 12 23.66 27.53 13.66
C SER A 12 23.63 28.95 13.08
N GLU A 13 22.45 29.56 13.00
CA GLU A 13 22.26 30.91 12.46
C GLU A 13 22.20 31.99 13.56
N HIS A 14 22.46 31.63 14.82
CA HIS A 14 22.36 32.52 15.99
C HIS A 14 20.98 33.18 16.15
N TRP A 15 19.91 32.45 15.84
CA TRP A 15 18.54 32.88 16.06
C TRP A 15 18.16 32.77 17.54
N GLN A 16 17.21 33.60 17.96
CA GLN A 16 16.70 33.60 19.33
C GLN A 16 15.54 32.62 19.46
N VAL A 17 15.37 32.05 20.65
CA VAL A 17 14.27 31.14 21.00
C VAL A 17 13.27 31.87 21.90
N TYR A 18 11.99 31.85 21.56
CA TYR A 18 10.91 32.44 22.35
C TYR A 18 10.45 31.48 23.46
N LYS A 19 9.95 32.03 24.58
CA LYS A 19 9.61 31.31 25.81
C LYS A 19 8.76 30.03 25.56
N ASN A 20 9.04 28.95 26.30
CA ASN A 20 8.44 27.60 26.23
C ASN A 20 8.77 26.79 24.96
N ASP A 21 9.85 27.12 24.23
CA ASP A 21 10.23 26.42 22.99
C ASP A 21 9.05 26.32 22.01
N ALA A 22 8.37 27.45 21.81
CA ALA A 22 7.20 27.55 20.93
C ALA A 22 7.57 28.08 19.54
N CYS A 23 8.52 29.02 19.45
CA CYS A 23 9.03 29.55 18.18
C CYS A 23 10.49 30.04 18.30
N VAL A 24 11.16 30.15 17.15
CA VAL A 24 12.48 30.77 16.97
C VAL A 24 12.36 31.96 16.04
N PHE A 25 13.24 32.94 16.17
CA PHE A 25 13.23 34.12 15.30
C PHE A 25 14.62 34.69 15.07
N GLY A 26 14.82 35.24 13.86
CA GLY A 26 16.09 35.80 13.43
C GLY A 26 15.95 36.57 12.11
N THR A 27 17.07 36.84 11.46
CA THR A 27 17.09 37.57 10.19
C THR A 27 17.81 36.80 9.10
N VAL A 28 17.29 36.82 7.87
CA VAL A 28 17.95 36.32 6.67
C VAL A 28 17.89 37.38 5.59
N ASN A 29 19.04 37.80 5.05
CA ASN A 29 19.14 38.85 4.02
C ASN A 29 18.32 40.12 4.31
N GLY A 30 18.28 40.55 5.58
CA GLY A 30 17.54 41.72 6.03
C GLY A 30 16.11 41.43 6.50
N TYR A 31 15.48 40.35 6.03
CA TYR A 31 14.10 39.99 6.41
C TYR A 31 14.04 39.41 7.82
N CYS A 32 13.12 39.90 8.63
CA CYS A 32 12.78 39.30 9.93
C CYS A 32 11.94 38.04 9.72
N ILE A 33 12.34 36.91 10.32
CA ILE A 33 11.64 35.63 10.14
C ILE A 33 11.34 35.03 11.51
N THR A 34 10.13 34.49 11.65
CA THR A 34 9.72 33.67 12.81
C THR A 34 9.43 32.25 12.32
N ALA A 35 9.88 31.23 13.04
CA ALA A 35 9.58 29.84 12.70
C ALA A 35 9.09 29.05 13.92
N SER A 36 8.14 28.14 13.70
CA SER A 36 7.58 27.28 14.74
C SER A 36 7.30 25.88 14.19
N THR A 37 7.21 24.88 15.07
CA THR A 37 6.88 23.50 14.68
C THR A 37 5.60 23.03 15.38
N ASN A 38 4.70 22.39 14.62
CA ASN A 38 3.54 21.67 15.15
C ASN A 38 3.36 20.35 14.39
N GLU A 39 3.20 19.21 15.09
CA GLU A 39 2.96 17.88 14.49
C GLU A 39 3.87 17.55 13.28
N ALA A 40 5.18 17.78 13.43
CA ALA A 40 6.20 17.61 12.38
C ALA A 40 6.06 18.53 11.14
N ILE A 41 5.32 19.63 11.26
CA ILE A 41 5.25 20.70 10.26
C ILE A 41 5.96 21.92 10.81
N THR A 42 7.01 22.37 10.11
CA THR A 42 7.66 23.65 10.36
C THR A 42 7.00 24.75 9.54
N THR A 43 6.59 25.82 10.23
CA THR A 43 5.99 27.01 9.62
C THR A 43 6.98 28.17 9.71
N PHE A 44 7.26 28.83 8.58
CA PHE A 44 8.04 30.06 8.49
C PHE A 44 7.13 31.25 8.21
N TYR A 45 7.17 32.26 9.07
CA TYR A 45 6.46 33.51 8.93
C TYR A 45 7.41 34.60 8.46
N VAL A 46 7.06 35.26 7.36
CA VAL A 46 7.85 36.29 6.69
C VAL A 46 6.98 37.54 6.45
N PRO A 47 7.38 38.72 6.92
CA PRO A 47 6.72 39.98 6.59
C PRO A 47 6.79 40.25 5.08
N VAL A 48 5.65 40.62 4.50
CA VAL A 48 5.51 41.00 3.08
C VAL A 48 4.67 42.28 2.92
N ALA A 49 4.61 43.10 3.98
CA ALA A 49 3.80 44.31 3.99
C ALA A 49 4.15 45.27 2.85
N GLY A 50 3.11 45.80 2.20
CA GLY A 50 3.27 46.74 1.08
C GLY A 50 3.57 46.08 -0.26
N ILE A 51 3.41 44.75 -0.38
CA ILE A 51 3.51 44.04 -1.66
C ILE A 51 2.47 44.58 -2.66
N ALA A 52 2.93 44.90 -3.88
CA ALA A 52 2.04 45.31 -4.96
C ALA A 52 1.16 44.13 -5.42
N PRO A 53 -0.12 44.35 -5.80
CA PRO A 53 -1.02 43.27 -6.23
C PRO A 53 -0.46 42.39 -7.35
N GLU A 54 0.26 42.98 -8.31
CA GLU A 54 0.95 42.27 -9.39
C GLU A 54 2.06 41.35 -8.88
N ASN A 55 2.81 41.78 -7.87
CA ASN A 55 3.89 41.00 -7.25
C ASN A 55 3.33 39.91 -6.34
N LEU A 56 2.14 40.13 -5.75
CA LEU A 56 1.40 39.11 -5.00
C LEU A 56 1.08 37.91 -5.90
N ILE A 57 0.51 38.17 -7.08
CA ILE A 57 0.19 37.13 -8.07
C ILE A 57 1.47 36.41 -8.53
N GLU A 58 2.54 37.16 -8.81
CA GLU A 58 3.81 36.56 -9.21
C GLU A 58 4.42 35.69 -8.09
N LEU A 59 4.36 36.13 -6.84
CA LEU A 59 4.85 35.39 -5.67
C LEU A 59 4.04 34.11 -5.46
N THR A 60 2.71 34.17 -5.56
CA THR A 60 1.84 32.99 -5.51
C THR A 60 2.19 32.00 -6.63
N VAL A 61 2.31 32.46 -7.88
CA VAL A 61 2.69 31.61 -9.02
C VAL A 61 4.08 31.01 -8.81
N TRP A 62 5.01 31.79 -8.25
CA TRP A 62 6.36 31.31 -7.94
C TRP A 62 6.34 30.27 -6.82
N LEU A 63 5.59 30.46 -5.74
CA LEU A 63 5.44 29.48 -4.66
C LEU A 63 4.84 28.18 -5.19
N GLU A 64 3.79 28.25 -5.99
CA GLU A 64 3.18 27.08 -6.64
C GLU A 64 4.16 26.33 -7.56
N LYS A 65 5.00 27.05 -8.30
CA LYS A 65 6.03 26.46 -9.19
C LYS A 65 7.27 25.98 -8.46
N THR A 66 7.61 26.61 -7.33
CA THR A 66 8.82 26.39 -6.53
C THR A 66 8.52 25.56 -5.27
N ARG A 67 7.33 24.95 -5.21
CA ARG A 67 7.00 23.74 -4.42
C ARG A 67 8.00 22.59 -4.59
N PHE A 68 8.97 22.76 -5.48
CA PHE A 68 10.05 21.84 -5.73
C PHE A 68 11.39 22.59 -5.66
N PRO A 69 12.40 22.15 -4.87
CA PRO A 69 12.53 20.88 -4.14
C PRO A 69 11.95 20.89 -2.71
N LEU A 70 11.25 21.95 -2.34
CA LEU A 70 10.79 22.17 -0.98
C LEU A 70 9.38 21.62 -0.89
N ILE A 71 9.19 20.45 -0.28
CA ILE A 71 7.87 19.83 -0.10
C ILE A 71 7.02 20.72 0.81
N LEU A 72 6.46 21.80 0.24
CA LEU A 72 5.61 22.77 0.91
C LEU A 72 4.23 22.14 1.06
N VAL A 73 3.80 21.96 2.30
CA VAL A 73 2.46 21.47 2.64
C VAL A 73 1.42 22.46 2.12
N ASN A 74 1.56 23.73 2.53
CA ASN A 74 0.78 24.86 2.02
C ASN A 74 1.45 26.18 2.39
N TYR A 75 0.88 27.29 1.93
CA TYR A 75 1.21 28.62 2.39
C TYR A 75 -0.07 29.44 2.56
N GLU A 76 0.00 30.44 3.41
CA GLU A 76 -1.06 31.41 3.65
C GLU A 76 -0.44 32.79 3.56
N MET A 77 -1.13 33.73 2.91
CA MET A 77 -0.59 35.06 2.69
C MET A 77 -1.66 36.10 2.95
N THR A 78 -1.25 37.15 3.67
CA THR A 78 -2.05 38.33 3.98
C THR A 78 -1.34 39.55 3.40
N ASP A 79 -1.95 40.72 3.53
CA ASP A 79 -1.34 42.00 3.13
C ASP A 79 -0.07 42.34 3.91
N ASN A 80 0.19 41.67 5.04
CA ASN A 80 1.26 42.00 5.99
C ASN A 80 2.30 40.87 6.15
N PHE A 81 1.85 39.61 6.15
CA PHE A 81 2.68 38.45 6.41
C PHE A 81 2.31 37.26 5.53
N MET A 82 3.31 36.44 5.27
CA MET A 82 3.21 35.16 4.60
C MET A 82 3.68 34.05 5.55
N ALA A 83 2.88 32.99 5.69
CA ALA A 83 3.21 31.78 6.41
C ALA A 83 3.45 30.64 5.41
N ILE A 84 4.61 30.01 5.45
CA ILE A 84 4.98 28.88 4.59
C ILE A 84 5.13 27.64 5.47
N ARG A 85 4.33 26.60 5.22
CA ARG A 85 4.33 25.35 5.99
C ARG A 85 4.99 24.23 5.19
N ALA A 86 5.95 23.55 5.81
CA ALA A 86 6.69 22.44 5.20
C ALA A 86 6.82 21.29 6.20
N LYS A 87 6.83 20.04 5.72
CA LYS A 87 7.09 18.88 6.59
C LYS A 87 8.54 18.93 7.08
N ASP A 88 8.81 18.53 8.31
CA ASP A 88 10.16 18.48 8.87
C ASP A 88 11.07 17.53 8.08
N THR A 89 10.50 16.46 7.50
CA THR A 89 11.19 15.51 6.61
C THR A 89 11.59 16.13 5.27
N ALA A 90 10.97 17.24 4.86
CA ALA A 90 11.36 17.99 3.67
C ALA A 90 12.74 18.67 3.80
N PHE A 91 13.32 18.64 5.00
CA PHE A 91 14.62 19.20 5.33
C PHE A 91 15.60 18.11 5.80
N SER A 92 15.62 16.94 5.15
CA SER A 92 16.56 15.83 5.40
C SER A 92 18.04 16.28 5.26
N GLY A 93 18.60 16.87 6.32
CA GLY A 93 19.88 17.63 6.32
C GLY A 93 19.79 18.94 7.13
N THR A 94 19.08 18.83 8.26
CA THR A 94 18.20 19.81 8.97
C THR A 94 18.52 21.31 9.06
N ALA A 95 19.77 21.79 8.95
CA ALA A 95 20.07 23.23 9.09
C ALA A 95 20.44 23.89 7.75
N SER A 96 21.30 23.25 6.96
CA SER A 96 21.78 23.80 5.68
C SER A 96 20.64 23.96 4.67
N GLN A 97 19.72 23.01 4.64
CA GLN A 97 18.57 23.05 3.75
C GLN A 97 17.54 24.11 4.12
N MET A 98 17.26 24.29 5.43
CA MET A 98 16.45 25.42 5.91
C MET A 98 17.09 26.76 5.54
N LYS A 99 18.42 26.88 5.69
CA LYS A 99 19.16 28.07 5.27
C LYS A 99 19.04 28.32 3.76
N ARG A 100 19.26 27.30 2.94
CA ARG A 100 19.16 27.36 1.48
C ARG A 100 17.76 27.79 1.05
N PHE A 101 16.73 27.24 1.68
CA PHE A 101 15.34 27.64 1.45
C PHE A 101 15.14 29.14 1.72
N LEU A 102 15.51 29.60 2.91
CA LEU A 102 15.30 31.00 3.29
C LEU A 102 16.11 31.96 2.42
N ASN A 103 17.30 31.57 1.94
CA ASN A 103 18.06 32.33 0.96
C ASN A 103 17.33 32.44 -0.38
N ILE A 104 16.81 31.33 -0.91
CA ILE A 104 16.05 31.32 -2.17
C ILE A 104 14.78 32.19 -2.05
N LEU A 105 14.09 32.06 -0.91
CA LEU A 105 12.87 32.82 -0.62
C LEU A 105 13.18 34.32 -0.57
N THR A 106 14.14 34.73 0.26
CA THR A 106 14.49 36.15 0.42
C THR A 106 15.07 36.76 -0.86
N ASP A 107 15.82 35.99 -1.65
CA ASP A 107 16.25 36.41 -2.99
C ASP A 107 15.06 36.65 -3.93
N LYS A 108 14.00 35.85 -3.83
CA LYS A 108 12.78 36.07 -4.60
C LYS A 108 12.04 37.32 -4.13
N LEU A 109 11.90 37.53 -2.82
CA LEU A 109 11.25 38.71 -2.26
C LEU A 109 11.98 40.00 -2.69
N ASN A 110 13.32 39.98 -2.66
CA ASN A 110 14.14 41.09 -3.14
C ASN A 110 13.92 41.38 -4.63
N LYS A 111 13.76 40.34 -5.48
CA LYS A 111 13.47 40.51 -6.91
C LYS A 111 12.06 41.04 -7.20
N LEU A 112 11.15 40.94 -6.23
CA LEU A 112 9.81 41.49 -6.29
C LEU A 112 9.72 42.89 -5.66
N ASP A 113 10.86 43.53 -5.40
CA ASP A 113 10.97 44.86 -4.78
C ASP A 113 10.25 44.96 -3.41
N ILE A 114 10.17 43.86 -2.66
CA ILE A 114 9.62 43.84 -1.30
C ILE A 114 10.72 44.29 -0.34
N ASP A 115 10.54 45.46 0.27
CA ASP A 115 11.53 46.02 1.20
C ASP A 115 11.61 45.21 2.51
N SER A 116 12.80 44.69 2.80
CA SER A 116 13.07 43.89 4.01
C SER A 116 12.96 44.69 5.31
N GLU A 117 13.06 46.02 5.23
CA GLU A 117 12.95 46.95 6.37
C GLU A 117 11.57 47.62 6.42
N ALA A 118 10.61 47.19 5.60
CA ALA A 118 9.25 47.74 5.64
C ALA A 118 8.57 47.46 6.98
N CYS A 119 7.91 48.49 7.51
CA CYS A 119 7.00 48.35 8.63
C CYS A 119 5.88 47.36 8.27
N ALA A 120 5.73 46.29 9.06
CA ALA A 120 4.77 45.22 8.79
C ALA A 120 3.29 45.64 8.83
N ILE A 121 3.00 46.89 9.18
CA ILE A 121 1.64 47.45 9.23
C ILE A 121 1.40 48.45 8.11
N CYS A 122 2.31 49.39 7.90
CA CYS A 122 2.10 50.49 6.94
C CYS A 122 2.92 50.36 5.64
N GLY A 123 3.80 49.36 5.54
CA GLY A 123 4.64 49.13 4.36
C GLY A 123 5.73 50.19 4.13
N LEU A 124 5.85 51.19 5.01
CA LEU A 124 6.88 52.23 4.92
C LEU A 124 8.20 51.77 5.59
N PRO A 125 9.38 52.18 5.10
CA PRO A 125 10.68 51.77 5.66
C PRO A 125 10.82 52.15 7.14
N SER A 126 11.28 51.22 7.98
CA SER A 126 11.48 51.41 9.41
C SER A 126 12.71 50.66 9.90
N ASP A 127 13.54 51.28 10.73
CA ASP A 127 14.73 50.67 11.33
C ASP A 127 14.46 49.96 12.67
N GLN A 128 13.26 50.14 13.23
CA GLN A 128 12.89 49.59 14.53
C GLN A 128 12.31 48.17 14.38
N ARG A 129 12.86 47.22 15.14
CA ARG A 129 12.41 45.81 15.15
C ARG A 129 11.57 45.49 16.39
N ALA A 130 10.48 44.76 16.21
CA ALA A 130 9.55 44.34 17.25
C ALA A 130 8.97 42.94 16.96
N LEU A 131 8.24 42.37 17.92
CA LEU A 131 7.50 41.12 17.83
C LEU A 131 6.05 41.56 18.00
N TYR A 132 5.34 41.59 16.88
CA TYR A 132 3.97 42.04 16.81
C TYR A 132 3.09 40.80 16.70
N VAL A 133 2.25 40.55 17.71
CA VAL A 133 1.36 39.37 17.76
C VAL A 133 2.14 38.04 17.57
N GLY A 134 3.34 37.94 18.15
CA GLY A 134 4.17 36.73 18.03
C GLY A 134 5.06 36.67 16.79
N LEU A 135 5.01 37.66 15.89
CA LEU A 135 5.79 37.70 14.64
C LEU A 135 6.90 38.74 14.70
N PHE A 136 8.12 38.33 14.42
CA PHE A 136 9.29 39.21 14.36
C PHE A 136 9.27 40.06 13.08
N CYS A 137 9.30 41.39 13.21
CA CYS A 137 9.14 42.31 12.09
C CYS A 137 9.76 43.70 12.36
N HIS A 138 9.86 44.51 11.30
CA HIS A 138 10.10 45.95 11.41
C HIS A 138 8.77 46.69 11.68
N ILE A 139 8.78 47.72 12.53
CA ILE A 139 7.58 48.50 12.88
C ILE A 139 7.93 49.94 13.23
N HIS A 140 7.18 50.90 12.68
CA HIS A 140 7.28 52.28 13.11
C HIS A 140 6.80 52.47 14.56
N GLY A 141 7.48 53.35 15.30
CA GLY A 141 7.07 53.73 16.66
C GLY A 141 5.62 54.21 16.74
N ASP A 142 5.11 54.93 15.74
CA ASP A 142 3.71 55.37 15.70
C ASP A 142 2.72 54.24 15.32
N CYS A 143 3.22 53.16 14.71
CA CYS A 143 2.44 51.96 14.40
C CYS A 143 2.35 50.97 15.60
N ILE A 144 3.09 51.22 16.70
CA ILE A 144 3.25 50.29 17.82
C ILE A 144 2.09 50.28 18.83
N HIS A 145 1.13 51.20 18.71
CA HIS A 145 0.12 51.47 19.77
C HIS A 145 -1.01 50.43 19.91
N LYS A 146 -0.80 49.18 19.50
CA LYS A 146 -1.71 48.04 19.77
C LYS A 146 -1.00 46.79 20.34
N VAL A 147 -0.02 46.99 21.24
CA VAL A 147 0.78 45.95 21.93
C VAL A 147 1.87 45.33 21.05
N GLY A 148 3.03 46.00 21.01
CA GLY A 148 4.31 45.41 20.60
C GLY A 148 5.32 45.57 21.73
N ILE A 149 6.10 44.52 22.00
CA ILE A 149 7.23 44.57 22.94
C ILE A 149 8.51 44.92 22.14
N ASP A 150 9.43 45.66 22.74
CA ASP A 150 10.75 46.00 22.16
C ASP A 150 11.85 45.21 22.86
N PHE A 151 12.56 44.35 22.12
CA PHE A 151 13.59 43.40 22.61
C PHE A 151 14.97 43.67 22.02
N THR A 152 15.15 44.79 21.32
CA THR A 152 16.50 45.26 21.01
C THR A 152 17.22 45.76 22.28
N ASN A 153 16.50 45.89 23.39
CA ASN A 153 17.02 46.27 24.69
C ASN A 153 17.30 45.04 25.58
N PRO A 154 18.58 44.69 25.85
CA PRO A 154 18.96 43.54 26.65
C PRO A 154 18.62 43.67 28.16
N GLU A 155 18.19 44.84 28.64
CA GLU A 155 17.81 45.05 30.05
C GLU A 155 16.31 44.84 30.34
N ARG A 156 15.46 44.64 29.32
CA ARG A 156 14.05 44.31 29.52
C ARG A 156 13.85 42.81 29.57
N ASP A 157 13.96 42.28 30.78
CA ASP A 157 13.58 40.89 31.07
C ASP A 157 12.06 40.72 30.93
N VAL A 158 11.62 40.06 29.86
CA VAL A 158 10.20 39.92 29.48
C VAL A 158 9.48 38.82 30.26
N HIS A 159 10.03 38.38 31.39
CA HIS A 159 9.53 37.24 32.15
C HIS A 159 8.06 37.35 32.64
N ASN A 160 7.42 38.53 32.60
CA ASN A 160 6.15 38.78 33.31
C ASN A 160 5.04 39.53 32.56
N LEU A 161 4.94 39.44 31.23
CA LEU A 161 3.77 40.00 30.52
C LEU A 161 2.86 38.88 30.00
N SER A 162 1.70 38.72 30.65
CA SER A 162 0.59 37.91 30.15
C SER A 162 -0.10 38.65 29.01
N ILE A 163 0.11 38.23 27.78
CA ILE A 163 -0.68 38.70 26.63
C ILE A 163 -1.84 37.71 26.45
N SER A 164 -2.96 38.02 27.08
CA SER A 164 -4.27 37.42 26.78
C SER A 164 -5.00 38.28 25.75
N GLU A 165 -5.55 37.61 24.74
CA GLU A 165 -6.53 38.11 23.76
C GLU A 165 -5.99 39.00 22.63
N ALA A 166 -5.78 38.38 21.47
CA ALA A 166 -5.95 39.02 20.17
C ALA A 166 -6.87 38.13 19.32
N GLU A 167 -8.17 38.44 19.37
CA GLU A 167 -9.17 37.89 18.44
C GLU A 167 -8.87 38.36 17.01
N LEU A 168 -9.02 37.45 16.05
CA LEU A 168 -9.02 37.72 14.61
C LEU A 168 -10.10 38.76 14.25
N LEU A 169 -9.72 39.79 13.50
CA LEU A 169 -10.67 40.62 12.75
C LEU A 169 -10.84 40.03 11.35
N ILE A 170 -11.96 39.34 11.16
CA ILE A 170 -12.52 38.98 9.86
C ILE A 170 -12.95 40.28 9.15
N LEU A 171 -12.55 40.45 7.89
CA LEU A 171 -13.08 41.47 6.99
C LEU A 171 -14.55 41.14 6.70
N ASN A 172 -15.47 41.94 7.24
CA ASN A 172 -16.87 41.93 6.84
C ASN A 172 -17.02 42.71 5.54
N ASP A 173 -17.77 42.16 4.59
CA ASP A 173 -18.72 42.93 3.80
C ASP A 173 -20.05 42.14 3.68
N ASP A 174 -21.11 42.83 4.06
CA ASP A 174 -22.53 42.69 3.72
C ASP A 174 -23.42 41.55 4.30
N ALA A 175 -24.19 41.96 5.32
CA ALA A 175 -25.66 41.94 5.40
C ALA A 175 -26.41 40.59 5.30
N ASP A 176 -26.79 40.03 6.45
CA ASP A 176 -28.18 40.08 6.99
C ASP A 176 -28.39 38.98 8.06
N ALA A 177 -28.79 39.41 9.26
CA ALA A 177 -29.28 38.53 10.33
C ALA A 177 -30.77 38.16 10.07
N PRO A 178 -31.33 37.07 10.64
CA PRO A 178 -31.68 37.08 12.08
C PRO A 178 -31.62 35.75 12.87
N ALA A 179 -31.08 35.85 14.10
CA ALA A 179 -31.57 35.40 15.42
C ALA A 179 -32.38 34.08 15.63
N THR A 180 -31.93 33.21 16.57
CA THR A 180 -32.47 33.03 17.97
C THR A 180 -32.15 31.65 18.59
N GLY A 181 -31.90 31.62 19.92
CA GLY A 181 -32.08 30.46 20.84
C GLY A 181 -30.80 29.94 21.53
N THR A 182 -30.33 30.52 22.64
CA THR A 182 -30.55 30.12 24.07
C THR A 182 -30.36 28.63 24.39
N ASP A 183 -29.27 28.26 25.09
CA ASP A 183 -29.33 27.74 26.48
C ASP A 183 -27.94 27.38 27.10
N VAL A 184 -27.59 28.17 28.13
CA VAL A 184 -27.02 27.87 29.47
C VAL A 184 -26.00 26.71 29.69
N ILE A 185 -24.80 27.11 30.15
CA ILE A 185 -23.69 26.38 30.83
C ILE A 185 -24.01 26.32 32.36
N PRO A 186 -23.67 25.28 33.20
CA PRO A 186 -22.34 25.13 33.86
C PRO A 186 -22.01 23.72 34.49
N PRO A 187 -21.03 23.54 35.42
CA PRO A 187 -19.64 23.14 35.15
C PRO A 187 -19.11 21.92 35.98
N LEU A 188 -17.82 21.58 35.73
CA LEU A 188 -16.87 20.63 36.36
C LEU A 188 -16.97 20.35 37.88
N PRO A 189 -16.42 19.21 38.38
CA PRO A 189 -15.10 19.31 39.04
C PRO A 189 -14.15 18.09 38.97
N ILE A 190 -12.87 18.43 39.12
CA ILE A 190 -11.67 17.62 39.36
C ILE A 190 -11.54 17.30 40.86
N THR A 191 -11.01 16.13 41.24
CA THR A 191 -10.27 15.95 42.53
C THR A 191 -9.19 14.86 42.46
N ASP A 192 -8.00 15.24 42.92
CA ASP A 192 -6.80 14.46 43.32
C ASP A 192 -7.03 13.45 44.46
N LYS A 193 -6.22 12.36 44.50
CA LYS A 193 -5.46 11.88 45.70
C LYS A 193 -4.76 10.50 45.53
N SER A 194 -3.43 10.52 45.67
CA SER A 194 -2.51 9.66 46.47
C SER A 194 -2.63 8.11 46.54
N ASP A 195 -1.51 7.47 46.17
CA ASP A 195 -0.91 6.13 46.48
C ASP A 195 -0.97 5.68 47.98
N PRO A 196 -0.64 4.41 48.42
CA PRO A 196 0.41 3.50 47.87
C PRO A 196 0.25 1.94 47.98
N SER A 197 1.17 1.23 47.29
CA SER A 197 1.87 -0.04 47.66
C SER A 197 1.22 -1.43 47.49
N SER A 198 1.87 -2.30 46.70
CA SER A 198 2.38 -3.62 47.15
C SER A 198 3.35 -4.25 46.13
N SER A 199 4.49 -4.69 46.65
CA SER A 199 5.63 -5.37 46.02
C SER A 199 5.43 -6.87 45.77
N ILE A 200 6.40 -7.48 45.04
CA ILE A 200 6.85 -8.90 44.92
C ILE A 200 6.70 -9.39 43.47
N SER A 201 7.67 -10.01 42.77
CA SER A 201 9.11 -10.23 42.91
C SER A 201 9.64 -10.80 41.58
N ASP A 202 10.95 -10.67 41.36
CA ASP A 202 11.74 -11.23 40.25
C ASP A 202 11.60 -12.75 40.06
N ASP A 203 11.63 -13.22 38.80
CA ASP A 203 12.45 -14.38 38.43
C ASP A 203 12.70 -14.48 36.90
N GLN A 204 13.99 -14.41 36.55
CA GLN A 204 14.73 -15.18 35.53
C GLN A 204 14.37 -15.10 34.02
N ASN A 205 15.20 -14.31 33.33
CA ASN A 205 15.57 -14.47 31.91
C ASN A 205 16.22 -15.84 31.63
N GLN A 206 15.65 -16.61 30.71
CA GLN A 206 16.35 -17.58 29.87
C GLN A 206 15.84 -17.47 28.43
N ASN A 207 16.79 -17.51 27.50
CA ASN A 207 16.65 -17.43 26.05
C ASN A 207 15.80 -18.58 25.46
N ASP A 208 15.48 -18.37 24.17
CA ASP A 208 15.08 -19.32 23.12
C ASP A 208 13.56 -19.32 22.86
N ASP A 209 13.13 -18.70 21.76
CA ASP A 209 12.97 -19.38 20.46
C ASP A 209 12.41 -18.40 19.41
N TYR A 210 12.91 -18.49 18.18
CA TYR A 210 12.36 -17.79 17.03
C TYR A 210 11.01 -18.44 16.68
N SER A 211 9.90 -17.72 16.87
CA SER A 211 8.58 -18.12 16.37
C SER A 211 8.10 -17.14 15.31
N ASP A 212 7.99 -17.64 14.09
CA ASP A 212 7.03 -17.34 13.03
C ASP A 212 6.35 -15.97 13.04
N VAL A 213 6.71 -15.19 12.02
CA VAL A 213 5.89 -14.09 11.49
C VAL A 213 5.37 -14.55 10.13
N SER A 214 4.25 -15.27 10.12
CA SER A 214 3.42 -15.48 8.93
C SER A 214 2.04 -14.92 9.22
N ALA A 215 1.90 -13.61 8.98
CA ALA A 215 0.64 -12.90 9.10
C ALA A 215 0.01 -12.78 7.71
N THR A 216 -1.12 -13.43 7.49
CA THR A 216 -2.09 -13.04 6.46
C THR A 216 -3.43 -12.73 7.12
N CYS A 217 -4.14 -11.84 6.42
CA CYS A 217 -5.46 -11.27 6.65
C CYS A 217 -5.61 -10.33 7.87
N GLU A 218 -5.46 -9.04 7.56
CA GLU A 218 -6.02 -7.81 8.16
C GLU A 218 -6.43 -7.86 9.64
N ASP A 219 -5.52 -7.43 10.52
CA ASP A 219 -5.64 -7.38 11.98
C ASP A 219 -6.75 -6.46 12.56
N GLU A 220 -7.71 -5.96 11.77
CA GLU A 220 -8.85 -5.21 12.32
C GLU A 220 -10.25 -5.78 12.02
N ASP A 221 -10.43 -6.74 11.09
CA ASP A 221 -11.76 -7.29 10.74
C ASP A 221 -11.72 -8.79 10.32
N MET A 222 -10.90 -9.61 10.98
CA MET A 222 -10.84 -11.03 10.66
C MET A 222 -12.16 -11.77 10.99
N PRO A 223 -12.77 -12.47 10.02
CA PRO A 223 -14.00 -13.23 10.28
C PRO A 223 -13.76 -14.31 11.35
N GLU A 224 -14.76 -14.52 12.20
CA GLU A 224 -14.68 -15.49 13.29
C GLU A 224 -14.32 -16.89 12.78
N SER A 225 -13.36 -17.54 13.45
CA SER A 225 -12.97 -18.91 13.13
C SER A 225 -14.16 -19.86 13.29
N ILE A 226 -14.25 -20.84 12.39
CA ILE A 226 -15.35 -21.80 12.41
C ILE A 226 -15.06 -22.89 13.45
N PRO A 227 -16.03 -23.22 14.33
CA PRO A 227 -15.88 -24.35 15.25
C PRO A 227 -15.60 -25.65 14.50
N LYS A 228 -14.64 -26.46 14.98
CA LYS A 228 -14.23 -27.71 14.33
C LYS A 228 -15.40 -28.68 14.13
N GLU A 229 -16.34 -28.75 15.07
CA GLU A 229 -17.54 -29.60 14.93
C GLU A 229 -18.42 -29.18 13.74
N ARG A 230 -18.43 -27.89 13.42
CA ARG A 230 -19.18 -27.38 12.27
C ARG A 230 -18.50 -27.73 10.95
N LEU A 231 -17.17 -27.63 10.88
CA LEU A 231 -16.39 -28.10 9.72
C LEU A 231 -16.61 -29.59 9.47
N VAL A 232 -16.54 -30.42 10.51
CA VAL A 232 -16.84 -31.85 10.41
C VAL A 232 -18.24 -32.10 9.87
N LYS A 233 -19.25 -31.38 10.39
CA LYS A 233 -20.64 -31.48 9.90
C LYS A 233 -20.79 -31.05 8.44
N LEU A 234 -20.02 -30.05 8.00
CA LEU A 234 -20.00 -29.64 6.59
C LEU A 234 -19.31 -30.67 5.72
N ALA A 235 -18.30 -31.38 6.22
CA ALA A 235 -17.62 -32.45 5.49
C ALA A 235 -18.47 -33.73 5.36
N GLU A 236 -19.36 -34.02 6.32
CA GLU A 236 -20.17 -35.25 6.39
C GLU A 236 -20.77 -35.73 5.04
N PRO A 237 -21.42 -34.88 4.21
CA PRO A 237 -22.00 -35.32 2.93
C PRO A 237 -20.96 -35.86 1.95
N PHE A 238 -19.70 -35.43 2.05
CA PHE A 238 -18.62 -35.78 1.14
C PHE A 238 -17.66 -36.83 1.71
N MET A 239 -17.76 -37.18 3.00
CA MET A 239 -16.96 -38.26 3.61
C MET A 239 -17.13 -39.60 2.89
N LEU A 240 -18.29 -39.85 2.28
CA LEU A 240 -18.54 -41.06 1.50
C LEU A 240 -17.66 -41.15 0.23
N TYR A 241 -17.13 -40.01 -0.23
CA TYR A 241 -16.23 -39.91 -1.37
C TYR A 241 -14.74 -39.89 -0.98
N GLU A 242 -14.41 -39.85 0.32
CA GLU A 242 -13.05 -39.55 0.82
C GLU A 242 -11.98 -40.44 0.17
N GLU A 243 -12.18 -41.77 0.16
CA GLU A 243 -11.18 -42.69 -0.41
C GLU A 243 -10.89 -42.39 -1.88
N VAL A 244 -11.93 -42.23 -2.70
CA VAL A 244 -11.78 -41.96 -4.14
C VAL A 244 -11.26 -40.53 -4.37
N PHE A 245 -11.66 -39.57 -3.53
CA PHE A 245 -11.16 -38.20 -3.57
C PHE A 245 -9.65 -38.16 -3.36
N LEU A 246 -9.14 -38.92 -2.38
CA LEU A 246 -7.72 -39.02 -2.09
C LEU A 246 -6.94 -39.72 -3.22
N GLU A 247 -7.52 -40.74 -3.85
CA GLU A 247 -6.92 -41.38 -5.03
C GLU A 247 -6.80 -40.40 -6.21
N ASP A 248 -7.86 -39.64 -6.48
CA ASP A 248 -7.87 -38.63 -7.55
C ASP A 248 -6.92 -37.47 -7.27
N LEU A 249 -6.86 -37.02 -6.00
CA LEU A 249 -5.93 -36.00 -5.57
C LEU A 249 -4.49 -36.48 -5.68
N ALA A 250 -4.17 -37.70 -5.24
CA ALA A 250 -2.84 -38.28 -5.39
C ALA A 250 -2.41 -38.34 -6.86
N ALA A 251 -3.32 -38.67 -7.78
CA ALA A 251 -3.04 -38.69 -9.21
C ALA A 251 -2.69 -37.30 -9.77
N LEU A 252 -3.32 -36.22 -9.27
CA LEU A 252 -2.99 -34.85 -9.65
C LEU A 252 -1.69 -34.36 -8.98
N ILE A 253 -1.46 -34.66 -7.70
CA ILE A 253 -0.25 -34.27 -6.96
C ILE A 253 1.00 -34.91 -7.57
N ALA A 254 0.89 -36.14 -8.08
CA ALA A 254 1.96 -36.84 -8.80
C ALA A 254 2.45 -36.15 -10.08
N ILE A 255 1.76 -35.09 -10.54
CA ILE A 255 2.12 -34.33 -11.74
C ILE A 255 2.78 -33.01 -11.31
N PRO A 256 4.09 -32.83 -11.53
CA PRO A 256 4.78 -31.57 -11.28
C PRO A 256 4.43 -30.51 -12.33
N SER A 257 3.18 -30.05 -12.31
CA SER A 257 2.58 -29.08 -13.23
C SER A 257 3.09 -27.65 -13.04
N VAL A 258 4.40 -27.51 -12.88
CA VAL A 258 5.10 -26.22 -12.93
C VAL A 258 5.17 -25.75 -14.37
N GLN A 259 5.10 -24.44 -14.62
CA GLN A 259 5.29 -23.91 -15.97
C GLN A 259 6.60 -24.42 -16.58
N GLY A 260 6.47 -25.05 -17.74
CA GLY A 260 7.58 -25.57 -18.54
C GLY A 260 7.83 -24.72 -19.80
N GLU A 261 8.66 -25.26 -20.69
CA GLU A 261 8.91 -24.64 -22.00
C GLU A 261 7.67 -24.73 -22.89
N ASN A 262 7.50 -23.72 -23.75
CA ASN A 262 6.45 -23.72 -24.75
C ASN A 262 6.77 -24.77 -25.83
N GLU A 263 5.90 -25.77 -25.98
CA GLU A 263 6.03 -26.86 -26.94
C GLU A 263 4.77 -26.99 -27.82
N GLU A 264 4.89 -27.69 -28.95
CA GLU A 264 3.77 -27.92 -29.87
C GLU A 264 2.61 -28.61 -29.16
N GLY A 265 1.47 -27.91 -29.05
CA GLY A 265 0.28 -28.40 -28.36
C GLY A 265 0.42 -28.48 -26.84
N ALA A 266 1.43 -27.84 -26.26
CA ALA A 266 1.63 -27.67 -24.81
C ALA A 266 2.24 -26.28 -24.52
N PRO A 267 1.46 -25.19 -24.66
CA PRO A 267 1.99 -23.82 -24.61
C PRO A 267 2.68 -23.43 -23.29
N PHE A 268 2.30 -24.10 -22.20
CA PHE A 268 2.86 -23.89 -20.85
C PHE A 268 3.69 -25.09 -20.36
N GLY A 269 4.04 -26.02 -21.25
CA GLY A 269 4.80 -27.23 -20.94
C GLY A 269 3.95 -28.49 -20.82
N GLN A 270 4.63 -29.64 -20.90
CA GLN A 270 3.99 -30.96 -20.91
C GLN A 270 3.33 -31.33 -19.58
N GLU A 271 3.89 -30.88 -18.45
CA GLU A 271 3.38 -31.24 -17.12
C GLU A 271 2.06 -30.52 -16.78
N PRO A 272 1.90 -29.19 -16.99
CA PRO A 272 0.61 -28.53 -16.85
C PRO A 272 -0.46 -29.11 -17.78
N LYS A 273 -0.10 -29.42 -19.03
CA LYS A 273 -1.00 -30.14 -19.95
C LYS A 273 -1.41 -31.51 -19.42
N ARG A 274 -0.48 -32.30 -18.88
CA ARG A 274 -0.78 -33.62 -18.30
C ARG A 274 -1.72 -33.52 -17.10
N ALA A 275 -1.58 -32.48 -16.27
CA ALA A 275 -2.51 -32.22 -15.18
C ALA A 275 -3.92 -31.93 -15.70
N LEU A 276 -4.06 -31.09 -16.73
CA LEU A 276 -5.35 -30.84 -17.40
C LEU A 276 -5.98 -32.12 -17.96
N GLU A 277 -5.22 -32.91 -18.73
CA GLU A 277 -5.71 -34.16 -19.32
C GLU A 277 -6.15 -35.16 -18.23
N THR A 278 -5.40 -35.23 -17.12
CA THR A 278 -5.70 -36.09 -15.98
C THR A 278 -6.98 -35.65 -15.29
N PHE A 279 -7.14 -34.36 -15.02
CA PHE A 279 -8.36 -33.80 -14.43
C PHE A 279 -9.59 -34.05 -15.31
N LEU A 280 -9.51 -33.79 -16.61
CA LEU A 280 -10.60 -34.04 -17.55
C LEU A 280 -10.92 -35.55 -17.66
N SER A 281 -9.92 -36.43 -17.51
CA SER A 281 -10.12 -37.88 -17.47
C SER A 281 -10.87 -38.32 -16.20
N ILE A 282 -10.52 -37.76 -15.04
CA ILE A 282 -11.23 -37.96 -13.76
C ILE A 282 -12.69 -37.53 -13.90
N ALA A 283 -12.95 -36.33 -14.39
CA ALA A 283 -14.31 -35.83 -14.61
C ALA A 283 -15.09 -36.69 -15.63
N LYS A 284 -14.45 -37.14 -16.71
CA LYS A 284 -15.08 -38.04 -17.68
C LYS A 284 -15.43 -39.40 -17.07
N ARG A 285 -14.59 -39.96 -16.19
CA ARG A 285 -14.87 -41.19 -15.42
C ARG A 285 -16.10 -41.01 -14.52
N MET A 286 -16.34 -39.82 -14.00
CA MET A 286 -17.54 -39.47 -13.23
C MET A 286 -18.79 -39.22 -14.10
N GLY A 287 -18.66 -39.31 -15.43
CA GLY A 287 -19.77 -39.20 -16.37
C GLY A 287 -20.14 -37.76 -16.75
N PHE A 288 -19.23 -36.81 -16.55
CA PHE A 288 -19.41 -35.44 -17.03
C PHE A 288 -19.10 -35.29 -18.52
N HIS A 289 -19.70 -34.27 -19.12
CA HIS A 289 -19.19 -33.71 -20.37
C HIS A 289 -17.94 -32.89 -20.07
N THR A 290 -16.86 -33.16 -20.81
CA THR A 290 -15.58 -32.47 -20.64
C THR A 290 -15.11 -31.89 -21.97
N VAL A 291 -14.51 -30.70 -21.90
CA VAL A 291 -13.97 -29.98 -23.04
C VAL A 291 -12.54 -29.55 -22.73
N ASN A 292 -11.65 -29.77 -23.69
CA ASN A 292 -10.29 -29.25 -23.68
C ASN A 292 -10.25 -28.06 -24.65
N VAL A 293 -9.81 -26.91 -24.14
CA VAL A 293 -9.70 -25.65 -24.87
C VAL A 293 -8.22 -25.46 -25.21
N ASP A 294 -7.85 -25.87 -26.42
CA ASP A 294 -6.53 -25.70 -27.04
C ASP A 294 -5.32 -26.14 -26.19
N ASN A 295 -5.52 -27.06 -25.24
CA ASN A 295 -4.53 -27.49 -24.24
C ASN A 295 -4.00 -26.37 -23.34
N VAL A 296 -4.77 -25.30 -23.15
CA VAL A 296 -4.46 -24.20 -22.22
C VAL A 296 -5.45 -24.08 -21.08
N ALA A 297 -6.67 -24.60 -21.26
CA ALA A 297 -7.69 -24.70 -20.23
C ALA A 297 -8.61 -25.88 -20.57
N GLY A 298 -9.51 -26.21 -19.66
CA GLY A 298 -10.61 -27.11 -19.94
C GLY A 298 -11.77 -26.84 -19.02
N TYR A 299 -12.89 -27.50 -19.29
CA TYR A 299 -14.04 -27.37 -18.40
C TYR A 299 -14.90 -28.63 -18.35
N VAL A 300 -15.67 -28.69 -17.28
CA VAL A 300 -16.67 -29.69 -16.97
C VAL A 300 -18.03 -28.99 -16.88
N GLU A 301 -19.08 -29.54 -17.48
CA GLU A 301 -20.40 -28.88 -17.52
C GLU A 301 -21.55 -29.80 -17.14
N ILE A 302 -22.54 -29.25 -16.42
CA ILE A 302 -23.85 -29.85 -16.15
C ILE A 302 -24.98 -28.82 -16.32
N GLY A 303 -26.21 -29.31 -16.30
CA GLY A 303 -27.41 -28.46 -16.39
C GLY A 303 -27.77 -28.09 -17.82
N VAL A 304 -28.78 -27.23 -17.93
CA VAL A 304 -29.33 -26.72 -19.19
C VAL A 304 -29.67 -25.25 -19.00
N GLY A 305 -29.68 -24.48 -20.09
CA GLY A 305 -30.00 -23.05 -20.05
C GLY A 305 -29.14 -22.25 -21.00
N ASP A 306 -29.58 -21.05 -21.33
CA ASP A 306 -28.84 -20.15 -22.23
C ASP A 306 -27.65 -19.49 -21.53
N GLU A 307 -27.77 -19.22 -20.22
CA GLU A 307 -26.72 -18.65 -19.38
C GLU A 307 -25.95 -19.73 -18.60
N MET A 308 -24.75 -19.38 -18.14
CA MET A 308 -23.86 -20.26 -17.39
C MET A 308 -23.26 -19.56 -16.16
N VAL A 309 -23.26 -20.24 -15.02
CA VAL A 309 -22.50 -19.86 -13.82
C VAL A 309 -21.28 -20.76 -13.65
N ALA A 310 -20.19 -20.22 -13.13
CA ALA A 310 -18.93 -20.96 -13.05
C ALA A 310 -18.33 -21.03 -11.65
N CYS A 311 -17.62 -22.14 -11.39
CA CYS A 311 -16.45 -22.10 -10.53
C CYS A 311 -15.18 -22.19 -11.39
N VAL A 312 -14.15 -21.46 -11.00
CA VAL A 312 -12.87 -21.37 -11.71
C VAL A 312 -11.77 -21.86 -10.77
N CYS A 313 -10.87 -22.71 -11.27
CA CYS A 313 -9.75 -23.26 -10.53
C CYS A 313 -8.53 -23.39 -11.46
N HIS A 314 -7.34 -23.64 -10.91
CA HIS A 314 -6.16 -23.96 -11.72
C HIS A 314 -5.50 -25.27 -11.29
N LEU A 315 -4.65 -25.80 -12.17
CA LEU A 315 -3.95 -27.07 -11.96
C LEU A 315 -2.43 -26.93 -12.09
N ASP A 316 -1.94 -25.79 -12.59
CA ASP A 316 -0.53 -25.44 -12.48
C ASP A 316 -0.17 -25.04 -11.06
N VAL A 317 1.10 -25.20 -10.71
CA VAL A 317 1.64 -24.97 -9.37
C VAL A 317 2.98 -24.27 -9.44
N VAL A 318 3.35 -23.53 -8.40
CA VAL A 318 4.72 -23.02 -8.26
C VAL A 318 5.76 -24.14 -8.06
N PRO A 319 7.05 -23.90 -8.38
CA PRO A 319 8.13 -24.82 -8.04
C PRO A 319 8.11 -25.24 -6.56
N ALA A 320 8.43 -26.49 -6.27
CA ALA A 320 8.45 -26.99 -4.89
C ALA A 320 9.54 -26.31 -4.02
N GLY A 321 10.67 -25.93 -4.62
CA GLY A 321 11.81 -25.39 -3.88
C GLY A 321 12.47 -26.43 -2.97
N SER A 322 13.03 -25.98 -1.85
CA SER A 322 13.73 -26.81 -0.86
C SER A 322 13.02 -26.78 0.50
N GLY A 323 13.31 -27.75 1.38
CA GLY A 323 12.80 -27.76 2.77
C GLY A 323 11.58 -28.67 2.99
N TRP A 324 11.24 -29.51 2.03
CA TRP A 324 10.17 -30.50 2.15
C TRP A 324 10.59 -31.69 3.03
N LYS A 325 9.68 -32.13 3.91
CA LYS A 325 9.83 -33.31 4.77
C LYS A 325 9.55 -34.62 4.01
N HIS A 326 8.64 -34.56 3.04
CA HIS A 326 8.25 -35.66 2.15
C HIS A 326 8.40 -35.24 0.69
N ASP A 327 8.28 -36.17 -0.26
CA ASP A 327 8.32 -35.80 -1.68
C ASP A 327 7.12 -34.87 -2.00
N PRO A 328 7.34 -33.64 -2.51
CA PRO A 328 6.26 -32.72 -2.86
C PRO A 328 5.27 -33.27 -3.90
N TRP A 329 5.69 -34.27 -4.68
CA TRP A 329 4.90 -34.88 -5.74
C TRP A 329 4.27 -36.21 -5.29
N GLU A 330 4.33 -36.54 -4.00
CA GLU A 330 3.58 -37.65 -3.42
C GLU A 330 2.57 -37.09 -2.41
N LEU A 331 1.29 -37.47 -2.54
CA LEU A 331 0.28 -37.11 -1.54
C LEU A 331 0.56 -37.89 -0.25
N ASN A 332 0.91 -37.17 0.81
CA ASN A 332 1.16 -37.74 2.12
C ASN A 332 0.01 -37.39 3.07
N ARG A 333 -0.40 -38.35 3.91
CA ARG A 333 -1.46 -38.17 4.92
C ARG A 333 -0.93 -38.49 6.31
N ASP A 334 -1.09 -37.56 7.24
CA ASP A 334 -0.86 -37.75 8.67
C ASP A 334 -2.12 -37.34 9.44
N GLY A 335 -2.88 -38.33 9.91
CA GLY A 335 -4.21 -38.09 10.48
C GLY A 335 -5.15 -37.47 9.43
N ASP A 336 -5.64 -36.28 9.71
CA ASP A 336 -6.51 -35.50 8.81
C ASP A 336 -5.70 -34.54 7.91
N THR A 337 -4.43 -34.31 8.22
CA THR A 337 -3.55 -33.42 7.45
C THR A 337 -3.08 -34.12 6.18
N LEU A 338 -3.31 -33.49 5.03
CA LEU A 338 -2.77 -33.87 3.74
C LEU A 338 -1.64 -32.93 3.36
N SER A 339 -0.53 -33.46 2.83
CA SER A 339 0.59 -32.65 2.34
C SER A 339 1.05 -33.09 0.95
N GLY A 340 1.44 -32.10 0.15
CA GLY A 340 1.83 -32.25 -1.25
C GLY A 340 1.67 -30.92 -1.99
N ARG A 341 2.48 -30.66 -3.02
CA ARG A 341 2.42 -29.38 -3.75
C ARG A 341 1.11 -29.29 -4.54
N GLY A 342 0.32 -28.28 -4.22
CA GLY A 342 -0.99 -27.99 -4.78
C GLY A 342 -2.16 -28.66 -4.09
N VAL A 343 -1.95 -29.24 -2.90
CA VAL A 343 -3.02 -29.79 -2.07
C VAL A 343 -3.95 -28.69 -1.57
N MET A 344 -3.41 -27.52 -1.25
CA MET A 344 -4.15 -26.32 -0.86
C MET A 344 -4.37 -25.41 -2.06
N ASP A 345 -3.38 -25.32 -2.96
CA ASP A 345 -3.37 -24.34 -4.06
C ASP A 345 -2.88 -24.96 -5.39
N ASN A 346 -3.75 -25.44 -6.29
CA ASN A 346 -5.21 -25.40 -6.24
C ASN A 346 -5.87 -26.74 -6.64
N LYS A 347 -5.10 -27.84 -6.67
CA LYS A 347 -5.59 -29.16 -7.10
C LYS A 347 -6.61 -29.75 -6.14
N GLY A 348 -6.41 -29.58 -4.83
CA GLY A 348 -7.39 -29.98 -3.81
C GLY A 348 -8.72 -29.25 -3.97
N PRO A 349 -8.74 -27.90 -3.98
CA PRO A 349 -9.94 -27.11 -4.24
C PRO A 349 -10.62 -27.41 -5.59
N ALA A 350 -9.85 -27.58 -6.66
CA ALA A 350 -10.38 -27.96 -7.97
C ALA A 350 -11.15 -29.30 -7.91
N LEU A 351 -10.60 -30.30 -7.20
CA LEU A 351 -11.32 -31.55 -6.96
C LEU A 351 -12.52 -31.36 -6.03
N ALA A 352 -12.44 -30.51 -5.00
CA ALA A 352 -13.59 -30.23 -4.13
C ALA A 352 -14.76 -29.63 -4.93
N CYS A 353 -14.48 -28.71 -5.87
CA CYS A 353 -15.47 -28.20 -6.82
C CYS A 353 -16.02 -29.29 -7.76
N LEU A 354 -15.16 -30.18 -8.27
CA LEU A 354 -15.61 -31.28 -9.13
C LEU A 354 -16.56 -32.24 -8.40
N TYR A 355 -16.23 -32.60 -7.15
CA TYR A 355 -17.08 -33.45 -6.31
C TYR A 355 -18.36 -32.73 -5.89
N ALA A 356 -18.33 -31.43 -5.63
CA ALA A 356 -19.53 -30.62 -5.41
C ALA A 356 -20.48 -30.69 -6.62
N MET A 357 -19.96 -30.50 -7.83
CA MET A 357 -20.73 -30.68 -9.06
C MET A 357 -21.23 -32.11 -9.25
N LYS A 358 -20.46 -33.12 -8.81
CA LYS A 358 -20.86 -34.52 -8.90
C LYS A 358 -22.09 -34.76 -8.02
N ALA A 359 -22.07 -34.25 -6.79
CA ALA A 359 -23.19 -34.35 -5.87
C ALA A 359 -24.46 -33.64 -6.42
N LEU A 360 -24.32 -32.48 -7.08
CA LEU A 360 -25.43 -31.81 -7.76
C LEU A 360 -25.99 -32.63 -8.92
N ARG A 361 -25.12 -33.26 -9.72
CA ARG A 361 -25.53 -34.08 -10.86
C ARG A 361 -26.26 -35.35 -10.43
N GLU A 362 -25.92 -35.90 -9.26
CA GLU A 362 -26.54 -37.11 -8.70
C GLU A 362 -27.80 -36.80 -7.88
N ASP A 363 -28.12 -35.53 -7.63
CA ASP A 363 -29.36 -35.09 -7.01
C ASP A 363 -30.49 -35.02 -8.04
N ASP A 364 -31.31 -36.08 -8.10
CA ASP A 364 -32.50 -36.16 -8.98
C ASP A 364 -33.54 -35.05 -8.73
N SER A 365 -33.44 -34.30 -7.62
CA SER A 365 -34.32 -33.17 -7.33
C SER A 365 -33.78 -31.82 -7.82
N PHE A 366 -32.54 -31.79 -8.33
CA PHE A 366 -31.88 -30.58 -8.76
C PHE A 366 -32.11 -30.31 -10.26
N PHE A 367 -32.84 -29.22 -10.56
CA PHE A 367 -33.11 -28.76 -11.92
C PHE A 367 -32.64 -27.31 -12.07
N PRO A 368 -31.37 -27.07 -12.44
CA PRO A 368 -30.84 -25.72 -12.54
C PRO A 368 -31.45 -24.97 -13.73
N LYS A 369 -31.64 -23.65 -13.57
CA LYS A 369 -32.10 -22.75 -14.64
C LYS A 369 -30.95 -22.31 -15.56
N ARG A 370 -29.72 -22.30 -15.04
CA ARG A 370 -28.48 -21.98 -15.76
C ARG A 370 -27.58 -23.22 -15.83
N ARG A 371 -26.73 -23.30 -16.86
CA ARG A 371 -25.64 -24.29 -16.88
C ARG A 371 -24.65 -24.01 -15.75
N ILE A 372 -24.01 -25.05 -15.24
CA ILE A 372 -22.93 -24.93 -14.25
C ILE A 372 -21.66 -25.47 -14.89
N ARG A 373 -20.59 -24.66 -14.85
CA ARG A 373 -19.29 -25.00 -15.42
C ARG A 373 -18.19 -24.93 -14.37
N LEU A 374 -17.37 -25.97 -14.27
CA LEU A 374 -16.07 -25.88 -13.60
C LEU A 374 -15.02 -25.67 -14.68
N ILE A 375 -14.39 -24.50 -14.67
CA ILE A 375 -13.33 -24.11 -15.59
C ILE A 375 -11.99 -24.34 -14.89
N VAL A 376 -11.09 -25.08 -15.52
CA VAL A 376 -9.73 -25.33 -15.02
C VAL A 376 -8.69 -24.78 -15.98
N GLY A 377 -7.83 -23.87 -15.52
CA GLY A 377 -6.67 -23.41 -16.27
C GLY A 377 -5.36 -24.04 -15.79
N ILE A 378 -4.28 -23.75 -16.50
CA ILE A 378 -2.96 -24.35 -16.28
C ILE A 378 -1.80 -23.34 -16.42
N ASN A 379 -2.07 -22.08 -16.10
CA ASN A 379 -1.05 -21.02 -16.11
C ASN A 379 -1.40 -19.85 -15.16
N GLU A 380 -2.15 -20.10 -14.09
CA GLU A 380 -2.51 -19.04 -13.13
C GLU A 380 -1.24 -18.42 -12.52
N GLU A 381 -0.35 -19.28 -12.02
CA GLU A 381 0.82 -18.98 -11.19
C GLU A 381 1.93 -18.23 -11.94
N SER A 382 1.70 -17.98 -13.22
CA SER A 382 2.67 -17.36 -14.13
C SER A 382 2.01 -16.41 -15.13
N GLY A 383 0.86 -15.84 -14.75
CA GLY A 383 0.26 -14.69 -15.44
C GLY A 383 -1.10 -14.96 -16.10
N SER A 384 -1.72 -16.10 -15.81
CA SER A 384 -3.12 -16.42 -16.17
C SER A 384 -3.44 -16.35 -17.67
N GLN A 385 -2.46 -16.56 -18.56
CA GLN A 385 -2.68 -16.46 -20.01
C GLN A 385 -3.67 -17.52 -20.54
N CYS A 386 -3.79 -18.65 -19.83
CA CYS A 386 -4.76 -19.70 -20.08
C CYS A 386 -6.21 -19.19 -20.09
N LEU A 387 -6.62 -18.41 -19.08
CA LEU A 387 -7.97 -17.88 -19.01
C LEU A 387 -8.17 -16.63 -19.85
N ALA A 388 -7.11 -15.86 -20.08
CA ALA A 388 -7.16 -14.84 -21.12
C ALA A 388 -7.48 -15.45 -22.50
N HIS A 389 -6.88 -16.60 -22.84
CA HIS A 389 -7.24 -17.35 -24.05
C HIS A 389 -8.68 -17.87 -23.98
N TYR A 390 -9.06 -18.53 -22.88
CA TYR A 390 -10.42 -19.03 -22.66
C TYR A 390 -11.47 -17.94 -22.93
N GLY A 391 -11.33 -16.76 -22.33
CA GLY A 391 -12.29 -15.67 -22.45
C GLY A 391 -12.43 -15.09 -23.86
N ASN A 392 -11.49 -15.40 -24.77
CA ASN A 392 -11.56 -15.01 -26.17
C ASN A 392 -12.25 -16.04 -27.07
N VAL A 393 -12.26 -17.32 -26.68
CA VAL A 393 -12.75 -18.43 -27.54
C VAL A 393 -13.96 -19.17 -26.98
N GLU A 394 -14.25 -19.03 -25.69
CA GLU A 394 -15.35 -19.68 -24.98
C GLU A 394 -16.33 -18.66 -24.37
N GLU A 395 -17.47 -19.18 -23.91
CA GLU A 395 -18.49 -18.41 -23.20
C GLU A 395 -18.01 -17.92 -21.83
N ILE A 396 -18.27 -16.64 -21.53
CA ILE A 396 -18.00 -16.01 -20.24
C ILE A 396 -19.19 -16.23 -19.28
N PRO A 397 -18.94 -16.61 -18.01
CA PRO A 397 -20.01 -16.79 -17.03
C PRO A 397 -20.76 -15.49 -16.70
N VAL A 398 -22.06 -15.60 -16.42
CA VAL A 398 -22.87 -14.47 -15.93
C VAL A 398 -22.62 -14.18 -14.44
N GLY A 399 -22.01 -15.13 -13.73
CA GLY A 399 -21.63 -15.03 -12.33
C GLY A 399 -20.89 -16.29 -11.89
N GLY A 400 -20.00 -16.15 -10.92
CA GLY A 400 -19.25 -17.29 -10.43
C GLY A 400 -18.19 -16.91 -9.40
N PHE A 401 -17.39 -17.90 -9.03
CA PHE A 401 -16.30 -17.71 -8.07
C PHE A 401 -15.06 -18.50 -8.46
N THR A 402 -13.90 -18.09 -7.95
CA THR A 402 -12.70 -18.92 -7.91
C THR A 402 -12.54 -19.50 -6.51
N ALA A 403 -12.19 -20.78 -6.44
CA ALA A 403 -11.86 -21.47 -5.19
C ALA A 403 -10.35 -21.35 -4.94
N ASP A 404 -9.84 -20.12 -4.85
CA ASP A 404 -8.42 -19.76 -4.91
C ASP A 404 -8.06 -18.58 -4.00
N ALA A 405 -8.61 -18.60 -2.77
CA ALA A 405 -8.46 -17.57 -1.76
C ALA A 405 -8.92 -18.06 -0.37
N CYS A 406 -9.38 -17.14 0.48
CA CYS A 406 -10.08 -17.45 1.72
C CYS A 406 -11.60 -17.32 1.58
N PHE A 407 -12.32 -17.93 2.52
CA PHE A 407 -13.72 -17.65 2.82
C PHE A 407 -13.83 -16.50 3.84
N PRO A 408 -14.92 -15.70 3.87
CA PRO A 408 -16.07 -15.66 2.96
C PRO A 408 -15.74 -15.10 1.56
N ALA A 409 -16.69 -14.52 0.83
CA ALA A 409 -16.44 -14.00 -0.52
C ALA A 409 -15.53 -12.77 -0.51
N ILE A 410 -14.57 -12.71 -1.43
CA ILE A 410 -13.73 -11.53 -1.68
C ILE A 410 -14.34 -10.72 -2.81
N TYR A 411 -14.89 -9.54 -2.51
CA TYR A 411 -15.60 -8.70 -3.49
C TYR A 411 -14.71 -7.67 -4.18
N ALA A 412 -13.53 -7.38 -3.60
CA ALA A 412 -12.62 -6.37 -4.12
C ALA A 412 -11.15 -6.76 -3.92
N GLU A 413 -10.33 -6.44 -4.92
CA GLU A 413 -8.90 -6.71 -4.91
C GLU A 413 -8.12 -5.53 -5.51
N LYS A 414 -6.99 -5.13 -4.89
CA LYS A 414 -6.14 -4.01 -5.36
C LYS A 414 -5.62 -4.22 -6.78
N GLY A 415 -5.61 -3.19 -7.62
CA GLY A 415 -4.93 -3.28 -8.92
C GLY A 415 -3.41 -3.43 -8.77
N ILE A 416 -2.75 -4.01 -9.78
CA ILE A 416 -1.29 -4.21 -9.79
C ILE A 416 -0.71 -3.47 -10.98
N ALA A 417 0.32 -2.67 -10.77
CA ALA A 417 1.02 -1.99 -11.84
C ALA A 417 2.54 -2.03 -11.62
N ARG A 418 3.30 -2.12 -12.72
CA ARG A 418 4.76 -2.06 -12.70
C ARG A 418 5.24 -0.82 -13.41
N LEU A 419 6.07 -0.04 -12.72
CA LEU A 419 6.57 1.24 -13.19
C LEU A 419 8.10 1.22 -13.15
N LYS A 420 8.73 1.40 -14.31
CA LYS A 420 10.16 1.62 -14.41
C LYS A 420 10.46 3.10 -14.55
N LEU A 421 11.27 3.62 -13.65
CA LEU A 421 11.79 4.99 -13.66
C LEU A 421 13.25 4.96 -14.11
N THR A 422 13.58 5.77 -15.11
CA THR A 422 14.91 5.77 -15.72
C THR A 422 15.48 7.19 -15.80
N MET A 423 16.72 7.37 -15.35
CA MET A 423 17.44 8.65 -15.31
C MET A 423 18.77 8.53 -16.05
N LYS A 424 19.09 9.51 -16.90
CA LYS A 424 20.44 9.67 -17.44
C LYS A 424 21.37 10.22 -16.37
N ARG A 425 22.56 9.66 -16.26
CA ARG A 425 23.53 10.02 -15.22
C ARG A 425 24.53 11.06 -15.68
N ASN A 426 25.03 11.82 -14.71
CA ASN A 426 26.06 12.81 -14.89
C ASN A 426 27.45 12.17 -14.71
N THR A 427 28.45 12.73 -15.40
CA THR A 427 29.84 12.28 -15.29
C THR A 427 30.42 12.45 -13.88
N GLU A 428 29.82 13.32 -13.08
CA GLU A 428 30.21 13.69 -11.73
C GLU A 428 29.56 12.80 -10.65
N ASP A 429 28.50 12.05 -10.98
CA ASP A 429 27.75 11.26 -10.00
C ASP A 429 28.66 10.21 -9.32
N ALA A 430 28.60 10.11 -8.00
CA ALA A 430 29.57 9.35 -7.21
C ALA A 430 29.54 7.82 -7.40
N ILE A 431 28.35 7.25 -7.70
CA ILE A 431 28.21 5.82 -7.93
C ILE A 431 28.80 5.47 -9.32
N LYS A 432 29.55 4.37 -9.41
CA LYS A 432 30.00 3.79 -10.68
C LYS A 432 29.02 2.73 -11.18
N GLU A 433 28.63 1.82 -10.30
CA GLU A 433 27.70 0.73 -10.60
C GLU A 433 26.91 0.39 -9.34
N ALA A 434 25.64 0.03 -9.49
CA ALA A 434 24.86 -0.56 -8.40
C ALA A 434 23.82 -1.55 -8.94
N SER A 435 23.53 -2.59 -8.17
CA SER A 435 22.51 -3.58 -8.53
C SER A 435 21.82 -4.14 -7.29
N ALA A 436 20.52 -4.37 -7.41
CA ALA A 436 19.72 -5.00 -6.37
C ALA A 436 18.46 -5.63 -6.96
N GLY A 437 17.97 -6.69 -6.31
CA GLY A 437 16.70 -7.33 -6.64
C GLY A 437 16.77 -8.35 -7.78
N HIS A 438 16.00 -9.43 -7.62
CA HIS A 438 15.87 -10.50 -8.64
C HIS A 438 14.48 -10.52 -9.28
N ALA A 439 13.46 -10.00 -8.57
CA ALA A 439 12.09 -9.94 -9.04
C ALA A 439 11.44 -8.68 -8.45
N VAL A 440 10.69 -7.96 -9.29
CA VAL A 440 10.08 -6.67 -8.90
C VAL A 440 8.99 -6.82 -7.82
N ASN A 441 8.34 -8.00 -7.77
CA ASN A 441 7.33 -8.36 -6.78
C ASN A 441 7.91 -8.83 -5.43
N MET A 442 9.21 -8.63 -5.18
CA MET A 442 9.84 -8.92 -3.89
C MET A 442 10.60 -7.69 -3.37
N VAL A 443 10.57 -7.49 -2.06
CA VAL A 443 11.47 -6.53 -1.39
C VAL A 443 12.90 -7.09 -1.48
N PRO A 444 13.87 -6.32 -2.01
CA PRO A 444 15.23 -6.79 -2.16
C PRO A 444 15.93 -6.94 -0.81
N GLY A 445 16.49 -8.13 -0.56
CA GLY A 445 17.26 -8.43 0.66
C GLY A 445 18.70 -7.92 0.64
N SER A 446 19.24 -7.51 -0.51
CA SER A 446 20.56 -6.90 -0.60
C SER A 446 20.68 -5.91 -1.75
N CYS A 447 21.62 -4.96 -1.61
CA CYS A 447 21.98 -3.98 -2.63
C CYS A 447 23.50 -3.82 -2.66
N GLU A 448 24.10 -4.03 -3.82
CA GLU A 448 25.54 -3.90 -4.04
C GLU A 448 25.85 -2.60 -4.76
N VAL A 449 26.79 -1.82 -4.24
CA VAL A 449 27.18 -0.50 -4.76
C VAL A 449 28.70 -0.43 -4.91
N LEU A 450 29.15 -0.02 -6.09
CA LEU A 450 30.54 0.30 -6.41
C LEU A 450 30.66 1.80 -6.68
N LEU A 451 31.49 2.49 -5.91
CA LEU A 451 31.76 3.91 -6.06
C LEU A 451 32.91 4.16 -7.06
N LYS A 452 33.02 5.39 -7.59
CA LYS A 452 34.07 5.76 -8.56
C LYS A 452 35.51 5.69 -8.01
N ASP A 453 35.67 5.76 -6.69
CA ASP A 453 36.95 5.52 -6.01
C ASP A 453 37.30 4.03 -5.86
N ASN A 454 36.46 3.13 -6.40
CA ASN A 454 36.51 1.67 -6.31
C ASN A 454 36.21 1.10 -4.91
N THR A 455 35.56 1.88 -4.04
CA THR A 455 34.98 1.36 -2.81
C THR A 455 33.74 0.53 -3.12
N SER A 456 33.70 -0.71 -2.65
CA SER A 456 32.55 -1.61 -2.76
C SER A 456 31.81 -1.64 -1.43
N ILE A 457 30.50 -1.45 -1.46
CA ILE A 457 29.62 -1.42 -0.29
C ILE A 457 28.44 -2.35 -0.54
N SER A 458 28.11 -3.17 0.44
CA SER A 458 26.95 -4.07 0.43
C SER A 458 25.99 -3.65 1.53
N TYR A 459 24.73 -3.44 1.17
CA TYR A 459 23.63 -3.14 2.09
C TYR A 459 22.76 -4.37 2.23
N GLN A 460 22.43 -4.72 3.46
CA GLN A 460 21.60 -5.88 3.79
C GLN A 460 20.24 -5.41 4.29
N GLY A 461 19.20 -5.95 3.69
CA GLY A 461 17.81 -5.73 4.02
C GLY A 461 17.14 -7.01 4.48
N GLN A 462 15.81 -7.01 4.44
CA GLN A 462 14.97 -8.16 4.75
C GLN A 462 13.94 -8.31 3.65
N MET A 463 13.90 -9.51 3.05
CA MET A 463 12.95 -9.82 1.99
C MET A 463 11.52 -9.92 2.55
N ALA A 464 10.57 -9.48 1.75
CA ALA A 464 9.13 -9.60 1.96
C ALA A 464 8.42 -9.57 0.60
N HIS A 465 7.13 -9.89 0.58
CA HIS A 465 6.33 -9.79 -0.63
C HIS A 465 6.02 -8.31 -0.95
N ALA A 466 6.05 -7.92 -2.23
CA ALA A 466 5.83 -6.52 -2.62
C ALA A 466 4.42 -5.97 -2.33
N SER A 467 3.45 -6.82 -1.97
CA SER A 467 2.14 -6.34 -1.51
C SER A 467 2.16 -5.80 -0.09
N ARG A 468 3.15 -6.21 0.71
CA ARG A 468 3.38 -5.79 2.11
C ARG A 468 4.85 -5.42 2.32
N PRO A 469 5.36 -4.40 1.59
CA PRO A 469 6.76 -4.03 1.69
C PRO A 469 7.17 -3.56 3.10
N GLU A 470 6.21 -3.15 3.94
CA GLU A 470 6.38 -2.80 5.34
C GLU A 470 6.81 -3.96 6.25
N ASP A 471 6.56 -5.22 5.85
CA ASP A 471 7.04 -6.40 6.58
C ASP A 471 8.54 -6.67 6.31
N GLY A 472 9.12 -6.00 5.31
CA GLY A 472 10.52 -6.12 4.92
C GLY A 472 11.34 -4.88 5.29
N LEU A 473 12.63 -4.95 4.95
CA LEU A 473 13.55 -3.82 4.98
C LEU A 473 14.20 -3.70 3.61
N ASN A 474 13.77 -2.72 2.82
CA ASN A 474 14.19 -2.59 1.43
C ASN A 474 15.67 -2.18 1.33
N ALA A 475 16.53 -3.08 0.86
CA ALA A 475 17.97 -2.83 0.75
C ALA A 475 18.33 -1.70 -0.23
N ILE A 476 17.49 -1.44 -1.25
CA ILE A 476 17.69 -0.30 -2.17
C ILE A 476 17.47 1.00 -1.41
N ALA A 477 16.33 1.13 -0.73
CA ALA A 477 15.98 2.35 -0.02
C ALA A 477 16.99 2.66 1.09
N LEU A 478 17.42 1.64 1.84
CA LEU A 478 18.49 1.75 2.84
C LEU A 478 19.82 2.24 2.22
N ALA A 479 20.20 1.68 1.07
CA ALA A 479 21.42 2.08 0.37
C ALA A 479 21.35 3.53 -0.08
N MET A 480 20.25 3.96 -0.70
CA MET A 480 20.09 5.33 -1.20
C MET A 480 20.10 6.34 -0.05
N ASP A 481 19.44 6.05 1.06
CA ASP A 481 19.43 6.93 2.24
C ASP A 481 20.81 7.06 2.87
N THR A 482 21.48 5.94 3.14
CA THR A 482 22.82 5.93 3.74
C THR A 482 23.87 6.61 2.84
N LEU A 483 23.77 6.43 1.52
CA LEU A 483 24.67 7.08 0.56
C LEU A 483 24.45 8.59 0.52
N ALA A 484 23.22 9.08 0.66
CA ALA A 484 22.97 10.51 0.70
C ALA A 484 23.67 11.18 1.88
N GLU A 485 23.59 10.58 3.08
CA GLU A 485 24.29 11.07 4.27
C GLU A 485 25.82 11.05 4.05
N SER A 486 26.37 9.93 3.58
CA SER A 486 27.81 9.80 3.35
C SER A 486 28.32 10.77 2.28
N PHE A 487 27.56 11.00 1.21
CA PHE A 487 27.95 11.93 0.16
C PHE A 487 27.93 13.38 0.65
N GLU A 488 26.98 13.75 1.51
CA GLU A 488 26.97 15.08 2.13
C GLU A 488 28.22 15.30 3.00
N GLU A 489 28.60 14.33 3.83
CA GLU A 489 29.79 14.41 4.69
C GLU A 489 31.10 14.53 3.89
N ASP A 490 31.21 13.78 2.79
CA ASP A 490 32.41 13.73 1.94
C ASP A 490 32.43 14.81 0.84
N GLY A 491 31.37 15.61 0.71
CA GLY A 491 31.22 16.61 -0.36
C GLY A 491 31.10 16.01 -1.77
N ARG A 492 30.55 14.78 -1.86
CA ARG A 492 30.21 14.10 -3.11
C ARG A 492 28.74 14.34 -3.45
N GLU A 493 28.37 14.12 -4.70
CA GLU A 493 26.97 14.24 -5.14
C GLU A 493 26.62 13.05 -6.05
N ASP A 494 25.36 12.61 -5.99
CA ASP A 494 24.80 11.67 -6.95
C ASP A 494 23.34 12.05 -7.21
N THR A 495 23.06 12.36 -8.47
CA THR A 495 21.78 12.90 -8.91
C THR A 495 20.64 11.90 -8.73
N PHE A 496 20.92 10.60 -8.95
CA PHE A 496 19.91 9.56 -8.81
C PHE A 496 19.60 9.27 -7.34
N VAL A 497 20.62 9.25 -6.47
CA VAL A 497 20.42 9.12 -5.03
C VAL A 497 19.54 10.25 -4.49
N ALA A 498 19.81 11.49 -4.90
CA ALA A 498 18.99 12.64 -4.50
C ALA A 498 17.54 12.52 -5.00
N PHE A 499 17.34 12.14 -6.27
CA PHE A 499 16.00 11.89 -6.80
C PHE A 499 15.27 10.77 -6.07
N PHE A 500 15.94 9.63 -5.86
CA PHE A 500 15.36 8.48 -5.20
C PHE A 500 14.85 8.86 -3.82
N ASN A 501 15.68 9.51 -2.99
CA ASN A 501 15.28 9.84 -1.62
C ASN A 501 14.15 10.88 -1.54
N VAL A 502 14.02 11.77 -2.53
CA VAL A 502 12.95 12.78 -2.55
C VAL A 502 11.63 12.23 -3.10
N VAL A 503 11.68 11.36 -4.11
CA VAL A 503 10.46 10.91 -4.83
C VAL A 503 9.98 9.54 -4.37
N ILE A 504 10.89 8.66 -3.95
CA ILE A 504 10.59 7.27 -3.59
C ILE A 504 10.89 7.02 -2.12
N GLY A 505 12.07 7.41 -1.63
CA GLY A 505 12.46 7.31 -0.23
C GLY A 505 12.36 5.89 0.36
N GLN A 506 12.11 5.83 1.66
CA GLN A 506 11.83 4.58 2.39
C GLN A 506 10.32 4.34 2.59
N GLU A 507 9.47 5.20 2.02
CA GLU A 507 8.02 5.05 2.14
C GLU A 507 7.52 3.80 1.39
N THR A 508 6.51 3.17 1.97
CA THR A 508 5.83 2.02 1.38
C THR A 508 4.48 2.38 0.78
N ASP A 509 3.96 3.59 1.04
CA ASP A 509 2.61 4.03 0.64
C ASP A 509 2.58 4.85 -0.67
N GLY A 510 3.75 5.22 -1.19
CA GLY A 510 3.90 6.02 -2.40
C GLY A 510 3.45 7.49 -2.27
N GLN A 511 3.42 8.04 -1.06
CA GLN A 511 3.03 9.44 -0.83
C GLN A 511 3.85 10.45 -1.65
N SER A 512 5.17 10.33 -1.67
CA SER A 512 6.10 11.26 -2.32
C SER A 512 6.07 11.16 -3.84
N ILE A 513 5.76 9.97 -4.38
CA ILE A 513 5.55 9.75 -5.82
C ILE A 513 4.09 10.02 -6.27
N GLY A 514 3.22 10.49 -5.35
CA GLY A 514 1.86 10.94 -5.65
C GLY A 514 0.82 9.83 -5.77
N LEU A 515 1.13 8.65 -5.23
CA LEU A 515 0.31 7.44 -5.33
C LEU A 515 -0.43 7.08 -4.03
N ALA A 516 -0.23 7.81 -2.94
CA ALA A 516 -0.95 7.56 -1.68
C ALA A 516 -2.48 7.71 -1.89
N PHE A 517 -3.18 6.61 -1.65
CA PHE A 517 -4.63 6.48 -1.69
C PHE A 517 -5.03 5.31 -0.78
N CYS A 518 -6.25 5.30 -0.25
CA CYS A 518 -6.75 4.21 0.60
C CYS A 518 -8.26 4.07 0.43
N ASP A 519 -8.73 2.83 0.33
CA ASP A 519 -10.15 2.46 0.35
C ASP A 519 -10.35 1.14 1.11
N GLU A 520 -11.50 0.48 0.96
CA GLU A 520 -11.79 -0.83 1.57
C GLU A 520 -10.77 -1.93 1.25
N THR A 521 -10.03 -1.86 0.14
CA THR A 521 -8.97 -2.81 -0.22
C THR A 521 -7.65 -2.50 0.47
N GLY A 522 -7.58 -1.43 1.27
CA GLY A 522 -6.41 -0.97 2.00
C GLY A 522 -5.66 0.18 1.30
N ALA A 523 -4.53 0.60 1.86
CA ALA A 523 -3.71 1.68 1.32
C ALA A 523 -2.88 1.25 0.09
N THR A 524 -2.54 2.16 -0.81
CA THR A 524 -1.54 1.90 -1.86
C THR A 524 -0.25 1.33 -1.24
N THR A 525 0.35 0.33 -1.87
CA THR A 525 1.72 -0.11 -1.53
C THR A 525 2.66 0.02 -2.73
N VAL A 526 3.89 0.46 -2.48
CA VAL A 526 4.94 0.69 -3.48
C VAL A 526 6.22 0.00 -3.00
N ASN A 527 6.75 -0.91 -3.81
CA ASN A 527 8.01 -1.59 -3.57
C ASN A 527 9.04 -1.23 -4.65
N ALA A 528 10.19 -0.66 -4.26
CA ALA A 528 11.35 -0.60 -5.13
C ALA A 528 11.99 -1.99 -5.22
N GLY A 529 11.66 -2.74 -6.27
CA GLY A 529 11.99 -4.16 -6.37
C GLY A 529 13.29 -4.47 -7.11
N ILE A 530 13.68 -3.64 -8.08
CA ILE A 530 14.90 -3.85 -8.89
C ILE A 530 15.62 -2.53 -9.10
N LEU A 531 16.92 -2.48 -8.78
CA LEU A 531 17.81 -1.35 -9.07
C LEU A 531 18.88 -1.77 -10.07
N SER A 532 19.16 -0.91 -11.04
CA SER A 532 20.33 -1.02 -11.90
C SER A 532 20.92 0.37 -12.18
N ILE A 533 22.18 0.56 -11.83
CA ILE A 533 22.94 1.80 -12.08
C ILE A 533 24.22 1.42 -12.81
N ASP A 534 24.52 2.11 -13.92
CA ASP A 534 25.83 2.08 -14.59
C ASP A 534 26.35 3.51 -14.81
N GLU A 535 27.42 3.70 -15.59
CA GLU A 535 28.01 5.04 -15.82
C GLU A 535 27.13 5.99 -16.65
N LYS A 536 26.10 5.49 -17.33
CA LYS A 536 25.27 6.24 -18.28
C LYS A 536 23.84 6.43 -17.78
N GLU A 537 23.30 5.43 -17.08
CA GLU A 537 21.89 5.36 -16.71
C GLU A 537 21.72 4.77 -15.32
N ALA A 538 20.70 5.26 -14.61
CA ALA A 538 20.17 4.66 -13.40
C ALA A 538 18.69 4.34 -13.61
N SER A 539 18.25 3.16 -13.19
CA SER A 539 16.86 2.76 -13.26
C SER A 539 16.41 2.02 -12.01
N VAL A 540 15.15 2.24 -11.63
CA VAL A 540 14.46 1.51 -10.58
C VAL A 540 13.11 1.03 -11.08
N SER A 541 12.79 -0.24 -10.82
CA SER A 541 11.47 -0.82 -11.14
C SER A 541 10.65 -0.96 -9.88
N LEU A 542 9.43 -0.43 -9.91
CA LEU A 542 8.48 -0.39 -8.81
C LEU A 542 7.35 -1.39 -9.06
N ASP A 543 6.99 -2.16 -8.04
CA ASP A 543 5.72 -2.92 -7.99
C ASP A 543 4.73 -2.11 -7.14
N ILE A 544 3.59 -1.77 -7.72
CA ILE A 544 2.58 -0.90 -7.13
C ILE A 544 1.29 -1.70 -6.98
N ARG A 545 0.79 -1.83 -5.75
CA ARG A 545 -0.57 -2.33 -5.47
C ARG A 545 -1.44 -1.14 -5.12
N TYR A 546 -2.38 -0.80 -5.99
CA TYR A 546 -3.21 0.38 -5.82
C TYR A 546 -4.67 0.01 -5.48
N PRO A 547 -5.36 0.79 -4.65
CA PRO A 547 -6.71 0.44 -4.19
C PRO A 547 -7.74 0.45 -5.32
N ALA A 548 -8.83 -0.30 -5.14
CA ALA A 548 -9.80 -0.58 -6.20
C ALA A 548 -10.47 0.67 -6.79
N HIS A 549 -10.62 1.72 -6.00
CA HIS A 549 -11.22 2.99 -6.42
C HIS A 549 -10.19 4.04 -6.88
N PHE A 550 -8.89 3.70 -6.90
CA PHE A 550 -7.89 4.62 -7.40
C PHE A 550 -7.80 4.58 -8.93
N ASP A 551 -8.04 5.72 -9.58
CA ASP A 551 -7.96 5.86 -11.03
C ASP A 551 -6.50 5.69 -11.53
N TYR A 552 -6.30 4.66 -12.33
CA TYR A 552 -4.99 4.32 -12.87
C TYR A 552 -4.44 5.37 -13.84
N GLU A 553 -5.27 6.01 -14.66
CA GLU A 553 -4.81 7.05 -15.59
C GLU A 553 -4.45 8.34 -14.83
N GLU A 554 -5.20 8.67 -13.76
CA GLU A 554 -4.82 9.74 -12.85
C GLU A 554 -3.47 9.46 -12.17
N ALA A 555 -3.24 8.23 -11.72
CA ALA A 555 -1.95 7.82 -11.15
C ALA A 555 -0.79 8.05 -12.13
N LYS A 556 -0.96 7.67 -13.41
CA LYS A 556 0.06 7.91 -14.45
C LYS A 556 0.36 9.39 -14.65
N GLU A 557 -0.67 10.23 -14.68
CA GLU A 557 -0.52 11.67 -14.84
C GLU A 557 0.22 12.29 -13.64
N ARG A 558 -0.16 11.91 -12.41
CA ARG A 558 0.50 12.39 -11.17
C ARG A 558 1.98 12.03 -11.16
N VAL A 559 2.33 10.76 -11.41
CA VAL A 559 3.72 10.30 -11.48
C VAL A 559 4.49 11.06 -12.56
N ALA A 560 3.95 11.16 -13.77
CA ALA A 560 4.62 11.84 -14.87
C ALA A 560 4.92 13.31 -14.54
N ASN A 561 4.00 14.01 -13.89
CA ASN A 561 4.19 15.40 -13.47
C ASN A 561 5.26 15.55 -12.37
N ILE A 562 5.35 14.59 -11.44
CA ILE A 562 6.32 14.59 -10.34
C ILE A 562 7.74 14.30 -10.85
N VAL A 563 7.91 13.33 -11.75
CA VAL A 563 9.26 12.89 -12.17
C VAL A 563 9.85 13.72 -13.31
N LYS A 564 9.01 14.39 -14.11
CA LYS A 564 9.44 15.19 -15.28
C LYS A 564 10.49 16.28 -14.96
N PRO A 565 10.40 17.07 -13.87
CA PRO A 565 11.41 18.06 -13.52
C PRO A 565 12.81 17.50 -13.31
N TYR A 566 12.93 16.21 -12.99
CA TYR A 566 14.21 15.53 -12.77
C TYR A 566 14.81 14.92 -14.05
N GLY A 567 14.13 15.08 -15.21
CA GLY A 567 14.56 14.43 -16.44
C GLY A 567 14.44 12.91 -16.41
N VAL A 568 13.56 12.38 -15.56
CA VAL A 568 13.28 10.95 -15.41
C VAL A 568 12.19 10.53 -16.38
N GLU A 569 12.42 9.42 -17.08
CA GLU A 569 11.44 8.76 -17.91
C GLU A 569 10.67 7.73 -17.08
N ALA A 570 9.34 7.77 -17.16
CA ALA A 570 8.44 6.82 -16.50
C ALA A 570 7.81 5.89 -17.55
N VAL A 571 8.07 4.59 -17.45
CA VAL A 571 7.51 3.56 -18.32
C VAL A 571 6.68 2.59 -17.48
N TRP A 572 5.39 2.51 -17.78
CA TRP A 572 4.49 1.53 -17.16
C TRP A 572 4.57 0.22 -17.95
N GLU A 573 5.25 -0.77 -17.38
CA GLU A 573 5.62 -2.02 -18.07
C GLU A 573 4.47 -3.03 -18.12
N SER A 574 3.66 -3.08 -17.05
CA SER A 574 2.48 -3.93 -16.98
C SER A 574 1.41 -3.35 -16.07
N HIS A 575 0.16 -3.72 -16.34
CA HIS A 575 -1.00 -3.28 -15.57
C HIS A 575 -2.05 -4.39 -15.54
N THR A 576 -2.46 -4.75 -14.32
CA THR A 576 -3.61 -5.58 -14.02
C THR A 576 -4.62 -4.72 -13.30
N PRO A 577 -5.83 -4.51 -13.86
CA PRO A 577 -6.88 -3.73 -13.20
C PRO A 577 -7.26 -4.29 -11.81
N PRO A 578 -7.82 -3.46 -10.91
CA PRO A 578 -8.43 -3.96 -9.69
C PRO A 578 -9.65 -4.83 -10.02
N LEU A 579 -10.00 -5.70 -9.09
CA LEU A 579 -11.29 -6.37 -9.09
C LEU A 579 -12.23 -5.61 -8.16
N TYR A 580 -13.44 -5.31 -8.63
CA TYR A 580 -14.46 -4.71 -7.78
C TYR A 580 -15.86 -5.18 -8.21
N LEU A 581 -16.55 -5.82 -7.29
CA LEU A 581 -17.95 -6.22 -7.42
C LEU A 581 -18.74 -5.62 -6.26
N PRO A 582 -19.81 -4.86 -6.50
CA PRO A 582 -20.57 -4.25 -5.40
C PRO A 582 -21.02 -5.30 -4.37
N LYS A 583 -20.86 -5.02 -3.07
CA LYS A 583 -21.35 -5.89 -1.98
C LYS A 583 -22.83 -6.24 -2.13
N ALA A 584 -23.62 -5.31 -2.69
CA ALA A 584 -25.05 -5.50 -2.96
C ALA A 584 -25.37 -6.27 -4.26
N SER A 585 -24.35 -6.73 -5.01
CA SER A 585 -24.58 -7.50 -6.22
C SER A 585 -25.17 -8.87 -5.89
N PRO A 586 -26.05 -9.42 -6.76
CA PRO A 586 -26.66 -10.73 -6.52
C PRO A 586 -25.63 -11.86 -6.34
N LEU A 587 -24.47 -11.76 -7.02
CA LEU A 587 -23.38 -12.71 -6.89
C LEU A 587 -22.80 -12.70 -5.46
N ILE A 588 -22.33 -11.54 -4.99
CA ILE A 588 -21.70 -11.43 -3.67
C ILE A 588 -22.70 -11.82 -2.58
N GLN A 589 -23.93 -11.29 -2.62
CA GLN A 589 -24.97 -11.64 -1.65
C GLN A 589 -25.23 -13.15 -1.59
N THR A 590 -25.28 -13.83 -2.73
CA THR A 590 -25.51 -15.28 -2.75
C THR A 590 -24.39 -16.04 -2.05
N LEU A 591 -23.13 -15.65 -2.27
CA LEU A 591 -21.98 -16.32 -1.67
C LEU A 591 -21.87 -16.02 -0.17
N THR A 592 -22.10 -14.77 0.24
CA THR A 592 -22.11 -14.38 1.66
C THR A 592 -23.24 -15.06 2.43
N ASP A 593 -24.43 -15.16 1.83
CA ASP A 593 -25.58 -15.86 2.42
C ASP A 593 -25.32 -17.36 2.50
N THR A 594 -24.72 -17.95 1.45
CA THR A 594 -24.33 -19.37 1.44
C THR A 594 -23.38 -19.66 2.59
N TYR A 595 -22.33 -18.85 2.73
CA TYR A 595 -21.37 -19.01 3.82
C TYR A 595 -22.08 -18.88 5.17
N THR A 596 -22.81 -17.79 5.41
CA THR A 596 -23.51 -17.54 6.67
C THR A 596 -24.44 -18.69 7.06
N ASP A 597 -25.24 -19.18 6.12
CA ASP A 597 -26.20 -20.27 6.37
C ASP A 597 -25.50 -21.60 6.73
N LEU A 598 -24.39 -21.90 6.04
CA LEU A 598 -23.68 -23.17 6.20
C LEU A 598 -22.70 -23.16 7.36
N THR A 599 -22.06 -22.04 7.69
CA THR A 599 -21.10 -21.96 8.78
C THR A 599 -21.74 -21.51 10.09
N GLY A 600 -22.80 -20.70 10.02
CA GLY A 600 -23.39 -20.04 11.17
C GLY A 600 -22.54 -18.89 11.72
N THR A 601 -21.50 -18.47 11.00
CA THR A 601 -20.65 -17.31 11.30
C THR A 601 -20.92 -16.18 10.30
N SER A 602 -20.39 -14.98 10.54
CA SER A 602 -20.57 -13.85 9.61
C SER A 602 -19.98 -14.17 8.24
N GLY A 603 -20.80 -14.08 7.19
CA GLY A 603 -20.35 -14.15 5.81
C GLY A 603 -20.02 -12.79 5.19
N GLU A 604 -19.69 -11.78 5.99
CA GLU A 604 -19.34 -10.46 5.45
C GLU A 604 -18.24 -10.56 4.37
N ALA A 605 -18.48 -9.91 3.24
CA ALA A 605 -17.56 -9.95 2.11
C ALA A 605 -16.28 -9.17 2.40
N LEU A 606 -15.14 -9.77 2.07
CA LEU A 606 -13.79 -9.28 2.31
C LEU A 606 -13.24 -8.50 1.12
N ALA A 607 -12.30 -7.61 1.39
CA ALA A 607 -11.46 -6.98 0.38
C ALA A 607 -10.00 -7.40 0.63
N THR A 608 -9.14 -7.35 -0.39
CA THR A 608 -7.73 -7.73 -0.20
C THR A 608 -6.77 -6.94 -1.08
N GLY A 609 -5.52 -6.84 -0.64
CA GLY A 609 -4.39 -6.35 -1.44
C GLY A 609 -3.82 -7.37 -2.43
N GLY A 610 -4.17 -8.65 -2.29
CA GLY A 610 -3.73 -9.75 -3.15
C GLY A 610 -4.47 -9.79 -4.49
N GLY A 611 -3.97 -10.60 -5.42
CA GLY A 611 -4.67 -10.93 -6.66
C GLY A 611 -5.04 -12.41 -6.66
N THR A 612 -6.24 -12.75 -7.10
CA THR A 612 -6.66 -14.14 -7.28
C THR A 612 -7.00 -14.41 -8.75
N TYR A 613 -7.24 -15.68 -9.08
CA TYR A 613 -7.67 -16.05 -10.41
C TYR A 613 -9.01 -15.43 -10.85
N ALA A 614 -9.77 -14.84 -9.92
CA ALA A 614 -11.02 -14.14 -10.21
C ALA A 614 -10.85 -13.01 -11.23
N ARG A 615 -9.66 -12.40 -11.32
CA ARG A 615 -9.38 -11.32 -12.28
C ARG A 615 -9.32 -11.78 -13.73
N ALA A 616 -9.13 -13.07 -13.94
CA ALA A 616 -8.89 -13.60 -15.28
C ALA A 616 -10.17 -13.63 -16.13
N LEU A 617 -11.35 -13.60 -15.51
CA LEU A 617 -12.65 -13.56 -16.19
C LEU A 617 -13.59 -12.57 -15.49
N SER A 618 -14.42 -11.86 -16.27
CA SER A 618 -15.44 -10.99 -15.70
C SER A 618 -16.52 -11.79 -14.95
N ASN A 619 -17.17 -11.13 -13.98
CA ASN A 619 -18.24 -11.70 -13.14
C ASN A 619 -17.81 -12.86 -12.24
N ILE A 620 -16.51 -12.94 -11.92
CA ILE A 620 -15.96 -13.89 -10.95
C ILE A 620 -15.45 -13.11 -9.74
N CYS A 621 -15.62 -13.67 -8.54
CA CYS A 621 -14.99 -13.21 -7.30
C CYS A 621 -14.24 -14.37 -6.63
N ALA A 622 -13.48 -14.13 -5.56
CA ALA A 622 -12.90 -15.23 -4.80
C ALA A 622 -13.85 -15.75 -3.72
N PHE A 623 -13.83 -17.06 -3.46
CA PHE A 623 -14.65 -17.70 -2.43
C PHE A 623 -14.01 -19.02 -1.98
N GLY A 624 -13.21 -18.99 -0.91
CA GLY A 624 -12.49 -20.16 -0.41
C GLY A 624 -11.27 -20.53 -1.25
N PRO A 625 -10.53 -21.60 -0.89
CA PRO A 625 -10.90 -22.65 0.05
C PRO A 625 -10.56 -22.39 1.52
N ALA A 626 -9.67 -21.44 1.83
CA ALA A 626 -9.12 -21.31 3.18
C ALA A 626 -10.17 -20.73 4.14
N PHE A 627 -10.46 -21.43 5.24
CA PHE A 627 -11.36 -20.91 6.26
C PHE A 627 -10.65 -19.95 7.22
N PRO A 628 -11.38 -19.01 7.84
CA PRO A 628 -10.77 -18.07 8.78
C PRO A 628 -10.07 -18.77 9.95
N GLY A 629 -8.84 -18.34 10.24
CA GLY A 629 -7.98 -18.90 11.29
C GLY A 629 -7.10 -20.08 10.85
N GLN A 630 -7.17 -20.48 9.57
CA GLN A 630 -6.23 -21.45 9.00
C GLN A 630 -4.92 -20.78 8.59
N PRO A 631 -3.77 -21.44 8.77
CA PRO A 631 -2.51 -20.93 8.27
C PRO A 631 -2.50 -20.97 6.74
N ASP A 632 -2.16 -19.84 6.12
CA ASP A 632 -1.87 -19.82 4.69
C ASP A 632 -0.45 -20.33 4.43
N VAL A 633 -0.38 -21.59 4.01
CA VAL A 633 0.87 -22.27 3.64
C VAL A 633 1.02 -22.43 2.13
N SER A 634 0.27 -21.67 1.32
CA SER A 634 0.43 -21.64 -0.14
C SER A 634 1.85 -21.25 -0.51
N HIS A 635 2.36 -21.85 -1.58
CA HIS A 635 3.70 -21.64 -2.14
C HIS A 635 4.88 -22.01 -1.22
N GLN A 636 4.64 -22.32 0.05
CA GLN A 636 5.66 -22.73 1.01
C GLN A 636 6.02 -24.22 0.89
N ALA A 637 7.15 -24.61 1.50
CA ALA A 637 7.51 -26.01 1.63
C ALA A 637 6.62 -26.67 2.70
N ASN A 638 6.25 -27.94 2.49
CA ASN A 638 5.29 -28.65 3.35
C ASN A 638 3.89 -28.03 3.31
N GLU A 639 3.48 -27.51 2.15
CA GLU A 639 2.09 -27.13 1.87
C GLU A 639 1.16 -28.27 2.30
N HIS A 640 0.15 -27.92 3.10
CA HIS A 640 -0.79 -28.86 3.68
C HIS A 640 -2.17 -28.26 3.89
N VAL A 641 -3.16 -29.13 4.00
CA VAL A 641 -4.56 -28.80 4.30
C VAL A 641 -5.22 -29.99 5.00
N GLU A 642 -6.21 -29.78 5.86
CA GLU A 642 -6.96 -30.89 6.43
C GLU A 642 -7.99 -31.41 5.42
N ILE A 643 -8.12 -32.74 5.28
CA ILE A 643 -9.15 -33.34 4.42
C ILE A 643 -10.56 -32.87 4.79
N THR A 644 -10.81 -32.70 6.10
CA THR A 644 -12.10 -32.18 6.61
C THR A 644 -12.41 -30.80 6.02
N GLU A 645 -11.41 -29.97 5.80
CA GLU A 645 -11.58 -28.60 5.29
C GLU A 645 -11.88 -28.60 3.79
N LEU A 646 -11.16 -29.42 3.00
CA LEU A 646 -11.47 -29.61 1.58
C LEU A 646 -12.89 -30.12 1.37
N LEU A 647 -13.32 -31.12 2.16
CA LEU A 647 -14.66 -31.69 2.06
C LEU A 647 -15.75 -30.73 2.59
N ALA A 648 -15.46 -29.92 3.61
CA ALA A 648 -16.34 -28.84 4.05
C ALA A 648 -16.48 -27.75 2.97
N GLY A 649 -15.38 -27.40 2.30
CA GLY A 649 -15.37 -26.52 1.14
C GLY A 649 -16.23 -27.05 0.00
N ALA A 650 -16.18 -28.36 -0.29
CA ALA A 650 -17.06 -28.98 -1.28
C ALA A 650 -18.56 -28.77 -0.98
N SER A 651 -18.98 -28.79 0.28
CA SER A 651 -20.36 -28.45 0.67
C SER A 651 -20.72 -26.99 0.42
N LEU A 652 -19.80 -26.05 0.69
CA LEU A 652 -20.00 -24.64 0.37
C LEU A 652 -20.10 -24.42 -1.14
N TYR A 653 -19.22 -25.04 -1.93
CA TYR A 653 -19.25 -24.96 -3.38
C TYR A 653 -20.53 -25.57 -3.95
N GLN A 654 -20.99 -26.70 -3.41
CA GLN A 654 -22.22 -27.36 -3.82
C GLN A 654 -23.42 -26.41 -3.66
N GLU A 655 -23.57 -25.81 -2.48
CA GLU A 655 -24.68 -24.91 -2.20
C GLU A 655 -24.55 -23.60 -2.99
N ALA A 656 -23.35 -23.02 -3.09
CA ALA A 656 -23.10 -21.80 -3.85
C ALA A 656 -23.50 -21.98 -5.33
N LEU A 657 -23.01 -23.03 -5.99
CA LEU A 657 -23.36 -23.34 -7.38
C LEU A 657 -24.85 -23.62 -7.54
N LYS A 658 -25.48 -24.33 -6.59
CA LYS A 658 -26.92 -24.59 -6.59
C LYS A 658 -27.75 -23.31 -6.53
N ARG A 659 -27.37 -22.35 -5.69
CA ARG A 659 -28.06 -21.06 -5.56
C ARG A 659 -27.84 -20.19 -6.78
N LEU A 660 -26.59 -20.03 -7.22
CA LEU A 660 -26.25 -19.23 -8.41
C LEU A 660 -26.93 -19.74 -9.69
N ALA A 661 -27.03 -21.06 -9.85
CA ALA A 661 -27.68 -21.67 -11.01
C ALA A 661 -29.21 -21.53 -11.03
N ASN A 662 -29.83 -21.14 -9.91
CA ASN A 662 -31.28 -20.93 -9.78
C ASN A 662 -31.68 -19.47 -9.54
N GLN A 663 -30.68 -18.59 -9.40
CA GLN A 663 -30.86 -17.15 -9.26
C GLN A 663 -31.54 -16.58 -10.50
N GLU A 664 -32.54 -15.72 -10.29
CA GLU A 664 -33.33 -15.10 -11.37
C GLU A 664 -32.58 -13.99 -12.10
#